data_AF-A0A2G8K764-F1
#
_entry.id   AF-A0A2G8K764-F1
#
_cell.length_a   1.000
_cell.length_b   1.000
_cell.length_c   1.000
_cell.angle_alpha   90.00
_cell.angle_beta   90.00
_cell.angle_gamma   90.00
#
_symmetry.space_group_name_H-M   'P 1'
#
loop_
_entity.id
_entity.type
_entity.pdbx_description
1 polymer ?
#
loop_
_entity_poly.entity_id
_entity_poly.type
_entity_poly.pdbx_seq_one_letter_code
_entity_poly.pdbx_strand_id
1 'polypeptide(L)'
;MSRLTDRDKDGFFEEILCKFRDDDIGLFCRKDPVVINIGERLWTKSKLKKDKAGEVRKSVMTSMRRLATLYMTFLEQQLEYGPIKEIEKNLADMFLRDNYTHLEHAILKYTMNGEGKSMADLKYGLKTALYYLIKKSCQIIQGTFLIGNEDDKATELDKFMGVFELNHNYLFGDASYAMHKNRNEKLRKPESLPQEEDICKVREYTMSRMSSMMAETYSVFDSHVYIELRDLLVSRLTLFNARRGGEPCRLRQEEWKDAENGAWIDQKDVEKLDDELDKVLAKDLKIAYQTGKGNKHLVPILLPKDTIEPLRMITDQENRALAGVNTANPYVFPCTQDSLYHVSGWYAVHSVCEKLDLQRGDLLTATKNRHRISTIYASMEIPQTERRFFYEHMGHSEQTNKNIYQAPLALMEIVKVGKSLNQIDGATGLQISESSPSASTDVSQESGAVGKSSSQSSMDQEKQCATGLHISESSPSASTDVSQESGAVGKSSSQSSMDQEKQYAAIEDDLSMYESDASADPPVVREVVQYSESSSSESSTKLKTQCTHSVRGAGLKRKRKKYIHWKADEEEEIRTQFRKYILGEAEKKLPSRKAIESYLLQESCNIKYDWWTVRTKIQNDKVKRERLVQLRALNMNM
;
A
#
# COMPACT_ATOMS: atom_id res chain seq x y z
N MET A 1 -14.60 -28.11 -25.93
CA MET A 1 -13.78 -28.75 -24.88
C MET A 1 -12.63 -27.82 -24.49
N SER A 2 -12.73 -27.15 -23.35
CA SER A 2 -11.60 -26.48 -22.69
C SER A 2 -11.15 -27.39 -21.54
N ARG A 3 -10.34 -28.41 -21.84
CA ARG A 3 -9.75 -29.25 -20.79
C ARG A 3 -8.61 -28.46 -20.15
N LEU A 4 -8.94 -27.66 -19.12
CA LEU A 4 -7.99 -27.29 -18.08
C LEU A 4 -7.42 -28.59 -17.50
N THR A 5 -6.10 -28.65 -17.32
CA THR A 5 -5.44 -29.87 -16.84
C THR A 5 -5.81 -30.12 -15.38
N ASP A 6 -5.84 -31.37 -14.91
CA ASP A 6 -6.13 -31.66 -13.49
C ASP A 6 -5.21 -30.88 -12.53
N ARG A 7 -3.96 -30.62 -12.96
CA ARG A 7 -3.00 -29.74 -12.27
C ARG A 7 -3.48 -28.30 -12.06
N ASP A 8 -4.29 -27.75 -12.96
CA ASP A 8 -4.82 -26.38 -12.83
C ASP A 8 -5.93 -26.31 -11.77
N LYS A 9 -6.71 -27.39 -11.64
CA LYS A 9 -7.73 -27.53 -10.59
C LYS A 9 -7.10 -27.73 -9.23
N ASP A 10 -6.04 -28.53 -9.15
CA ASP A 10 -5.26 -28.76 -7.94
C ASP A 10 -4.66 -27.44 -7.41
N GLY A 11 -4.07 -26.64 -8.30
CA GLY A 11 -3.50 -25.34 -7.94
C GLY A 11 -4.54 -24.32 -7.44
N PHE A 12 -5.74 -24.28 -8.03
CA PHE A 12 -6.82 -23.40 -7.54
C PHE A 12 -7.32 -23.83 -6.15
N PHE A 13 -7.46 -25.14 -5.94
CA PHE A 13 -7.92 -25.68 -4.66
C PHE A 13 -6.96 -25.32 -3.51
N GLU A 14 -5.67 -25.62 -3.69
CA GLU A 14 -4.63 -25.38 -2.67
C GLU A 14 -4.44 -23.88 -2.37
N GLU A 15 -4.44 -23.05 -3.43
CA GLU A 15 -4.10 -21.64 -3.32
C GLU A 15 -5.28 -20.75 -2.93
N ILE A 16 -6.51 -21.16 -3.21
CA ILE A 16 -7.71 -20.33 -2.98
C ILE A 16 -8.65 -21.01 -1.99
N LEU A 17 -9.20 -22.19 -2.35
CA LEU A 17 -10.30 -22.80 -1.61
C LEU A 17 -9.89 -23.23 -0.18
N CYS A 18 -8.69 -23.80 -0.02
CA CYS A 18 -8.15 -24.18 1.29
C CYS A 18 -7.80 -22.99 2.19
N LYS A 19 -7.70 -21.77 1.64
CA LYS A 19 -7.24 -20.59 2.38
C LYS A 19 -8.37 -19.72 2.93
N PHE A 20 -9.62 -20.00 2.58
CA PHE A 20 -10.75 -19.31 3.20
C PHE A 20 -10.80 -19.56 4.71
N ARG A 21 -11.43 -18.63 5.44
CA ARG A 21 -11.76 -18.81 6.86
C ARG A 21 -12.92 -19.79 7.00
N ASP A 22 -12.99 -20.49 8.13
CA ASP A 22 -14.11 -21.37 8.47
C ASP A 22 -15.28 -20.56 9.07
N ASP A 23 -15.86 -19.70 8.24
CA ASP A 23 -17.12 -19.00 8.48
C ASP A 23 -18.14 -19.32 7.39
N ASP A 24 -19.41 -18.94 7.56
CA ASP A 24 -20.48 -19.27 6.62
C ASP A 24 -20.19 -18.77 5.21
N ILE A 25 -19.59 -17.56 5.09
CA ILE A 25 -19.14 -16.99 3.83
C ILE A 25 -18.04 -17.85 3.18
N GLY A 26 -17.03 -18.24 3.94
CA GLY A 26 -15.95 -19.10 3.46
C GLY A 26 -16.42 -20.50 3.11
N LEU A 27 -17.40 -21.04 3.84
CA LEU A 27 -18.05 -22.31 3.54
C LEU A 27 -18.83 -22.24 2.22
N PHE A 28 -19.58 -21.16 2.00
CA PHE A 28 -20.29 -20.91 0.74
C PHE A 28 -19.32 -20.81 -0.43
N CYS A 29 -18.24 -20.05 -0.30
CA CYS A 29 -17.18 -19.95 -1.31
C CYS A 29 -16.56 -21.31 -1.70
N ARG A 30 -16.60 -22.31 -0.82
CA ARG A 30 -16.07 -23.67 -1.06
C ARG A 30 -17.11 -24.65 -1.60
N LYS A 31 -18.40 -24.31 -1.57
CA LYS A 31 -19.50 -25.23 -1.90
C LYS A 31 -20.31 -24.79 -3.10
N ASP A 32 -20.55 -23.49 -3.25
CA ASP A 32 -21.40 -22.97 -4.32
C ASP A 32 -20.69 -23.13 -5.69
N PRO A 33 -21.26 -23.89 -6.64
CA PRO A 33 -20.60 -24.21 -7.90
C PRO A 33 -20.35 -22.98 -8.78
N VAL A 34 -21.18 -21.95 -8.66
CA VAL A 34 -21.08 -20.73 -9.45
C VAL A 34 -19.97 -19.83 -8.91
N VAL A 35 -19.89 -19.65 -7.59
CA VAL A 35 -18.78 -18.92 -6.93
C VAL A 35 -17.44 -19.58 -7.21
N ILE A 36 -17.38 -20.92 -7.14
CA ILE A 36 -16.17 -21.69 -7.47
C ILE A 36 -15.77 -21.43 -8.93
N ASN A 37 -16.70 -21.51 -9.88
CA ASN A 37 -16.42 -21.27 -11.29
C ASN A 37 -15.91 -19.84 -11.55
N ILE A 38 -16.55 -18.83 -10.94
CA ILE A 38 -16.10 -17.44 -11.02
C ILE A 38 -14.67 -17.32 -10.46
N GLY A 39 -14.41 -17.88 -9.28
CA GLY A 39 -13.09 -17.89 -8.65
C GLY A 39 -12.02 -18.52 -9.54
N GLU A 40 -12.31 -19.68 -10.13
CA GLU A 40 -11.39 -20.42 -11.01
C GLU A 40 -11.06 -19.62 -12.28
N ARG A 41 -12.06 -18.96 -12.88
CA ARG A 41 -11.87 -18.10 -14.07
C ARG A 41 -11.05 -16.86 -13.74
N LEU A 42 -11.30 -16.22 -12.59
CA LEU A 42 -10.53 -15.07 -12.12
C LEU A 42 -9.07 -15.44 -11.81
N TRP A 43 -8.85 -16.60 -11.18
CA TRP A 43 -7.52 -17.14 -10.91
C TRP A 43 -6.78 -17.47 -12.20
N THR A 44 -7.42 -18.19 -13.12
CA THR A 44 -6.81 -18.61 -14.39
C THR A 44 -6.35 -17.41 -15.23
N LYS A 45 -7.13 -16.32 -15.25
CA LYS A 45 -6.76 -15.07 -15.95
C LYS A 45 -5.48 -14.44 -15.39
N SER A 46 -5.22 -14.60 -14.09
CA SER A 46 -4.23 -13.79 -13.38
C SER A 46 -3.04 -14.58 -12.83
N LYS A 47 -3.12 -15.93 -12.75
CA LYS A 47 -2.09 -16.80 -12.16
C LYS A 47 -0.72 -16.75 -12.86
N LEU A 48 -0.71 -16.33 -14.14
CA LEU A 48 0.54 -16.16 -14.90
C LEU A 48 1.39 -14.99 -14.39
N LYS A 49 0.80 -14.05 -13.63
CA LYS A 49 1.50 -12.94 -12.96
C LYS A 49 2.24 -13.45 -11.72
N LYS A 50 3.30 -14.24 -11.93
CA LYS A 50 4.11 -14.85 -10.85
C LYS A 50 4.72 -13.79 -9.92
N ASP A 51 4.95 -12.58 -10.43
CA ASP A 51 5.39 -11.40 -9.70
C ASP A 51 4.37 -10.86 -8.69
N LYS A 52 3.09 -11.20 -8.87
CA LYS A 52 1.95 -10.71 -8.08
C LYS A 52 1.09 -11.83 -7.51
N ALA A 53 1.64 -13.04 -7.36
CA ALA A 53 0.87 -14.23 -6.96
C ALA A 53 0.06 -14.02 -5.67
N GLY A 54 0.62 -13.33 -4.67
CA GLY A 54 -0.09 -13.04 -3.41
C GLY A 54 -1.24 -12.05 -3.58
N GLU A 55 -1.05 -11.01 -4.39
CA GLU A 55 -2.07 -10.00 -4.70
C GLU A 55 -3.20 -10.61 -5.52
N VAL A 56 -2.85 -11.44 -6.51
CA VAL A 56 -3.82 -12.20 -7.32
C VAL A 56 -4.67 -13.09 -6.42
N ARG A 57 -4.05 -13.84 -5.50
CA ARG A 57 -4.78 -14.69 -4.55
C ARG A 57 -5.76 -13.87 -3.72
N LYS A 58 -5.28 -12.78 -3.10
CA LYS A 58 -6.11 -11.88 -2.30
C LYS A 58 -7.27 -11.31 -3.11
N SER A 59 -7.03 -10.81 -4.32
CA SER A 59 -8.05 -10.25 -5.21
C SER A 59 -9.14 -11.27 -5.55
N VAL A 60 -8.75 -12.51 -5.90
CA VAL A 60 -9.70 -13.60 -6.19
C VAL A 60 -10.53 -13.95 -4.95
N MET A 61 -9.88 -14.16 -3.80
CA MET A 61 -10.57 -14.50 -2.55
C MET A 61 -11.52 -13.39 -2.10
N THR A 62 -11.11 -12.12 -2.21
CA THR A 62 -11.96 -10.96 -1.90
C THR A 62 -13.17 -10.91 -2.83
N SER A 63 -12.99 -11.16 -4.13
CA SER A 63 -14.09 -11.20 -5.11
C SER A 63 -15.10 -12.31 -4.77
N MET A 64 -14.62 -13.52 -4.48
CA MET A 64 -15.48 -14.64 -4.09
C MET A 64 -16.23 -14.34 -2.78
N ARG A 65 -15.55 -13.79 -1.76
CA ARG A 65 -16.20 -13.43 -0.49
C ARG A 65 -17.22 -12.31 -0.66
N ARG A 66 -16.94 -11.27 -1.45
CA ARG A 66 -17.90 -10.19 -1.73
C ARG A 66 -19.16 -10.74 -2.41
N LEU A 67 -19.01 -11.64 -3.37
CA LEU A 67 -20.15 -12.33 -4.01
C LEU A 67 -20.93 -13.18 -3.02
N ALA A 68 -20.25 -13.98 -2.20
CA ALA A 68 -20.88 -14.81 -1.18
C ALA A 68 -21.62 -13.96 -0.14
N THR A 69 -21.02 -12.86 0.34
CA THR A 69 -21.68 -11.93 1.26
C THR A 69 -22.89 -11.28 0.61
N LEU A 70 -22.77 -10.80 -0.63
CA LEU A 70 -23.90 -10.23 -1.36
C LEU A 70 -25.04 -11.24 -1.52
N TYR A 71 -24.74 -12.50 -1.85
CA TYR A 71 -25.74 -13.56 -1.98
C TYR A 71 -26.45 -13.86 -0.65
N MET A 72 -25.73 -13.92 0.47
CA MET A 72 -26.35 -14.09 1.79
C MET A 72 -27.25 -12.91 2.13
N THR A 73 -26.79 -11.67 1.88
CA THR A 73 -27.62 -10.47 2.08
C THR A 73 -28.83 -10.44 1.15
N PHE A 74 -28.71 -10.99 -0.06
CA PHE A 74 -29.80 -11.16 -1.02
C PHE A 74 -30.86 -12.14 -0.51
N LEU A 75 -30.46 -13.30 0.03
CA LEU A 75 -31.37 -14.27 0.62
C LEU A 75 -32.15 -13.68 1.80
N GLU A 76 -31.55 -12.79 2.59
CA GLU A 76 -32.25 -12.09 3.68
C GLU A 76 -33.37 -11.16 3.18
N GLN A 77 -33.29 -10.65 1.95
CA GLN A 77 -34.30 -9.74 1.39
C GLN A 77 -35.65 -10.42 1.16
N GLN A 78 -35.71 -11.76 1.17
CA GLN A 78 -36.98 -12.47 1.04
C GLN A 78 -37.96 -12.20 2.19
N LEU A 79 -37.43 -11.79 3.35
CA LEU A 79 -38.24 -11.46 4.52
C LEU A 79 -39.03 -10.16 4.33
N GLU A 80 -38.51 -9.22 3.53
CA GLU A 80 -39.09 -7.90 3.34
C GLU A 80 -39.80 -7.76 1.98
N TYR A 81 -39.23 -8.34 0.92
CA TYR A 81 -39.70 -8.17 -0.46
C TYR A 81 -40.41 -9.40 -1.03
N GLY A 82 -40.74 -10.39 -0.18
CA GLY A 82 -41.42 -11.62 -0.58
C GLY A 82 -40.48 -12.69 -1.13
N PRO A 83 -41.02 -13.85 -1.55
CA PRO A 83 -40.21 -15.02 -1.90
C PRO A 83 -39.27 -14.74 -3.07
N ILE A 84 -38.04 -15.27 -2.98
CA ILE A 84 -37.05 -15.25 -4.06
C ILE A 84 -37.36 -16.39 -5.03
N LYS A 85 -37.21 -16.12 -6.33
CA LYS A 85 -37.27 -17.15 -7.36
C LYS A 85 -35.98 -17.97 -7.34
N GLU A 86 -36.10 -19.23 -6.95
CA GLU A 86 -34.98 -20.19 -6.94
C GLU A 86 -35.14 -21.19 -8.09
N ILE A 87 -34.21 -21.20 -9.05
CA ILE A 87 -34.15 -22.21 -10.11
C ILE A 87 -33.12 -23.27 -9.72
N GLU A 88 -31.89 -22.83 -9.44
CA GLU A 88 -30.74 -23.72 -9.23
C GLU A 88 -30.25 -23.77 -7.77
N LYS A 89 -30.81 -22.93 -6.90
CA LYS A 89 -30.45 -22.80 -5.47
C LYS A 89 -28.97 -22.50 -5.26
N ASN A 90 -28.43 -21.64 -6.12
CA ASN A 90 -27.05 -21.21 -6.10
C ASN A 90 -26.94 -19.71 -6.43
N LEU A 91 -25.72 -19.18 -6.46
CA LEU A 91 -25.50 -17.74 -6.69
C LEU A 91 -26.13 -17.22 -7.99
N ALA A 92 -26.31 -18.03 -9.03
CA ALA A 92 -26.88 -17.57 -10.30
C ALA A 92 -28.34 -17.10 -10.19
N ASP A 93 -29.10 -17.60 -9.20
CA ASP A 93 -30.50 -17.17 -9.00
C ASP A 93 -30.60 -15.67 -8.66
N MET A 94 -29.55 -15.09 -8.06
CA MET A 94 -29.46 -13.65 -7.79
C MET A 94 -29.46 -12.79 -9.07
N PHE A 95 -29.14 -13.38 -10.22
CA PHE A 95 -29.08 -12.70 -11.52
C PHE A 95 -30.28 -13.01 -12.43
N LEU A 96 -31.41 -13.37 -11.82
CA LEU A 96 -32.70 -13.44 -12.51
C LEU A 96 -33.41 -12.08 -12.45
N ARG A 97 -34.10 -11.69 -13.53
CA ARG A 97 -34.84 -10.42 -13.57
C ARG A 97 -35.92 -10.32 -12.49
N ASP A 98 -36.60 -11.43 -12.21
CA ASP A 98 -37.64 -11.50 -11.17
C ASP A 98 -37.08 -11.20 -9.76
N ASN A 99 -35.78 -11.41 -9.56
CA ASN A 99 -35.08 -11.20 -8.31
C ASN A 99 -34.34 -9.85 -8.24
N TYR A 100 -34.50 -8.99 -9.27
CA TYR A 100 -33.78 -7.72 -9.35
C TYR A 100 -34.04 -6.83 -8.14
N THR A 101 -35.29 -6.73 -7.68
CA THR A 101 -35.66 -5.93 -6.51
C THR A 101 -34.93 -6.41 -5.25
N HIS A 102 -34.84 -7.73 -5.03
CA HIS A 102 -34.09 -8.29 -3.90
C HIS A 102 -32.59 -7.99 -4.02
N LEU A 103 -32.00 -8.12 -5.22
CA LEU A 103 -30.60 -7.79 -5.45
C LEU A 103 -30.31 -6.30 -5.18
N GLU A 104 -31.17 -5.42 -5.65
CA GLU A 104 -31.06 -3.98 -5.44
C GLU A 104 -30.95 -3.64 -3.95
N HIS A 105 -31.88 -4.15 -3.15
CA HIS A 105 -31.90 -3.92 -1.71
C HIS A 105 -30.74 -4.61 -0.99
N ALA A 106 -30.28 -5.76 -1.49
CA ALA A 106 -29.08 -6.41 -0.97
C ALA A 106 -27.82 -5.57 -1.20
N ILE A 107 -27.68 -4.94 -2.36
CA ILE A 107 -26.58 -4.03 -2.67
C ILE A 107 -26.63 -2.81 -1.74
N LEU A 108 -27.80 -2.21 -1.56
CA LEU A 108 -27.97 -1.07 -0.65
C LEU A 108 -27.60 -1.46 0.79
N LYS A 109 -28.14 -2.55 1.32
CA LYS A 109 -27.84 -3.05 2.67
C LYS A 109 -26.36 -3.36 2.85
N TYR A 110 -25.72 -4.01 1.88
CA TYR A 110 -24.30 -4.38 1.98
C TYR A 110 -23.37 -3.16 1.94
N THR A 111 -23.79 -2.10 1.26
CA THR A 111 -22.97 -0.90 1.05
C THR A 111 -23.19 0.19 2.09
N MET A 112 -24.15 0.06 3.01
CA MET A 112 -24.38 1.00 4.10
C MET A 112 -23.64 0.62 5.40
N ASN A 113 -23.31 1.61 6.23
CA ASN A 113 -22.83 1.43 7.60
C ASN A 113 -24.02 1.41 8.57
N GLY A 114 -24.28 0.27 9.21
CA GLY A 114 -25.37 0.14 10.18
C GLY A 114 -26.77 0.29 9.56
N GLU A 115 -27.79 0.53 10.40
CA GLU A 115 -29.18 0.74 9.97
C GLU A 115 -29.45 2.19 9.49
N GLY A 116 -28.41 3.02 9.38
CA GLY A 116 -28.51 4.43 9.01
C GLY A 116 -28.77 4.64 7.52
N LYS A 117 -29.77 5.47 7.19
CA LYS A 117 -30.14 5.86 5.81
C LYS A 117 -29.42 7.14 5.31
N SER A 118 -28.32 7.55 5.95
CA SER A 118 -27.62 8.78 5.56
C SER A 118 -26.63 8.53 4.43
N MET A 119 -26.49 9.50 3.52
CA MET A 119 -25.42 9.51 2.51
C MET A 119 -24.01 9.43 3.12
N ALA A 120 -23.83 9.82 4.38
CA ALA A 120 -22.56 9.73 5.09
C ALA A 120 -22.15 8.28 5.44
N ASP A 121 -23.11 7.36 5.48
CA ASP A 121 -22.91 5.96 5.88
C ASP A 121 -22.61 5.05 4.67
N LEU A 122 -22.59 5.60 3.45
CA LEU A 122 -22.41 4.83 2.23
C LEU A 122 -20.92 4.51 1.96
N LYS A 123 -20.61 3.22 1.83
CA LYS A 123 -19.31 2.70 1.40
C LYS A 123 -19.17 2.79 -0.12
N TYR A 124 -18.96 4.00 -0.63
CA TYR A 124 -18.91 4.27 -2.07
C TYR A 124 -17.92 3.34 -2.82
N GLY A 125 -16.73 3.11 -2.25
CA GLY A 125 -15.72 2.22 -2.86
C GLY A 125 -16.20 0.76 -2.98
N LEU A 126 -16.88 0.24 -1.95
CA LEU A 126 -17.48 -1.10 -2.00
C LEU A 126 -18.60 -1.15 -3.04
N LYS A 127 -19.48 -0.15 -3.06
CA LYS A 127 -20.61 -0.08 -3.99
C LYS A 127 -20.15 -0.08 -5.45
N THR A 128 -19.12 0.72 -5.76
CA THR A 128 -18.45 0.68 -7.07
C THR A 128 -17.86 -0.69 -7.34
N ALA A 129 -17.12 -1.28 -6.39
CA ALA A 129 -16.53 -2.61 -6.58
C ALA A 129 -17.56 -3.70 -6.90
N LEU A 130 -18.74 -3.64 -6.26
CA LEU A 130 -19.84 -4.58 -6.49
C LEU A 130 -20.41 -4.46 -7.90
N TYR A 131 -20.64 -3.24 -8.41
CA TYR A 131 -21.16 -3.04 -9.78
C TYR A 131 -20.31 -3.80 -10.82
N TYR A 132 -19.00 -3.56 -10.78
CA TYR A 132 -18.09 -4.21 -11.72
C TYR A 132 -18.04 -5.72 -11.48
N LEU A 133 -17.92 -6.15 -10.21
CA LEU A 133 -17.88 -7.57 -9.85
C LEU A 133 -19.11 -8.35 -10.33
N ILE A 134 -20.31 -7.77 -10.20
CA ILE A 134 -21.56 -8.35 -10.72
C ILE A 134 -21.48 -8.50 -12.24
N LYS A 135 -21.12 -7.43 -12.96
CA LYS A 135 -21.00 -7.44 -14.42
C LYS A 135 -20.05 -8.53 -14.91
N LYS A 136 -18.87 -8.63 -14.29
CA LYS A 136 -17.88 -9.66 -14.64
C LYS A 136 -18.34 -11.07 -14.28
N SER A 137 -19.06 -11.23 -13.18
CA SER A 137 -19.64 -12.51 -12.78
C SER A 137 -20.70 -12.97 -13.78
N CYS A 138 -21.58 -12.06 -14.22
CA CYS A 138 -22.59 -12.35 -15.24
C CYS A 138 -21.95 -12.75 -16.57
N GLN A 139 -20.90 -12.06 -17.02
CA GLN A 139 -20.14 -12.46 -18.23
C GLN A 139 -19.56 -13.88 -18.12
N ILE A 140 -19.01 -14.24 -16.95
CA ILE A 140 -18.46 -15.58 -16.72
C ILE A 140 -19.58 -16.64 -16.74
N ILE A 141 -20.68 -16.38 -16.04
CA ILE A 141 -21.83 -17.29 -15.95
C ILE A 141 -22.46 -17.49 -17.33
N GLN A 142 -22.67 -16.41 -18.07
CA GLN A 142 -23.20 -16.44 -19.44
C GLN A 142 -22.32 -17.31 -20.35
N GLY A 143 -21.01 -17.11 -20.31
CA GLY A 143 -20.06 -17.93 -21.05
C GLY A 143 -20.17 -19.42 -20.66
N THR A 144 -20.39 -19.72 -19.39
CA THR A 144 -20.60 -21.09 -18.91
C THR A 144 -21.91 -21.69 -19.45
N PHE A 145 -23.03 -20.95 -19.44
CA PHE A 145 -24.30 -21.41 -20.01
C PHE A 145 -24.21 -21.65 -21.52
N LEU A 146 -23.61 -20.73 -22.27
CA LEU A 146 -23.41 -20.89 -23.72
C LEU A 146 -22.54 -22.11 -24.06
N ILE A 147 -21.47 -22.34 -23.28
CA ILE A 147 -20.64 -23.55 -23.44
C ILE A 147 -21.44 -24.83 -23.12
N GLY A 148 -22.39 -24.74 -22.19
CA GLY A 148 -23.29 -25.83 -21.79
C GLY A 148 -24.45 -26.09 -22.77
N ASN A 149 -24.60 -25.28 -23.83
CA ASN A 149 -25.80 -25.23 -24.68
C ASN A 149 -27.10 -24.92 -23.90
N GLU A 150 -26.99 -24.12 -22.84
CA GLU A 150 -28.10 -23.64 -22.02
C GLU A 150 -28.54 -22.24 -22.47
N ASP A 151 -28.92 -22.12 -23.74
CA ASP A 151 -29.18 -20.82 -24.41
C ASP A 151 -30.31 -20.02 -23.76
N ASP A 152 -31.32 -20.68 -23.20
CA ASP A 152 -32.41 -20.04 -22.47
C ASP A 152 -31.91 -19.30 -21.22
N LYS A 153 -30.99 -19.93 -20.47
CA LYS A 153 -30.38 -19.32 -19.27
C LYS A 153 -29.44 -18.18 -19.65
N ALA A 154 -28.64 -18.36 -20.72
CA ALA A 154 -27.79 -17.30 -21.24
C ALA A 154 -28.62 -16.08 -21.68
N THR A 155 -29.74 -16.31 -22.37
CA THR A 155 -30.66 -15.27 -22.82
C THR A 155 -31.34 -14.55 -21.65
N GLU A 156 -31.74 -15.28 -20.60
CA GLU A 156 -32.31 -14.65 -19.41
C GLU A 156 -31.27 -13.76 -18.69
N LEU A 157 -30.03 -14.23 -18.58
CA LEU A 157 -28.94 -13.48 -17.97
C LEU A 157 -28.56 -12.22 -18.78
N ASP A 158 -28.61 -12.29 -20.12
CA ASP A 158 -28.46 -11.12 -21.00
C ASP A 158 -29.54 -10.08 -20.75
N LYS A 159 -30.80 -10.51 -20.62
CA LYS A 159 -31.91 -9.61 -20.30
C LYS A 159 -31.75 -9.00 -18.91
N PHE A 160 -31.31 -9.78 -17.92
CA PHE A 160 -30.96 -9.26 -16.60
C PHE A 160 -29.86 -8.20 -16.69
N MET A 161 -28.79 -8.45 -17.43
CA MET A 161 -27.72 -7.47 -17.64
C MET A 161 -28.23 -6.19 -18.32
N GLY A 162 -29.18 -6.31 -19.26
CA GLY A 162 -29.87 -5.17 -19.83
C GLY A 162 -30.59 -4.31 -18.78
N VAL A 163 -31.35 -4.95 -17.88
CA VAL A 163 -32.02 -4.26 -16.76
C VAL A 163 -31.00 -3.63 -15.80
N PHE A 164 -29.93 -4.37 -15.45
CA PHE A 164 -28.90 -3.91 -14.52
C PHE A 164 -28.15 -2.67 -15.04
N GLU A 165 -27.79 -2.64 -16.33
CA GLU A 165 -27.10 -1.50 -16.95
C GLU A 165 -28.02 -0.28 -17.10
N LEU A 166 -29.30 -0.49 -17.47
CA LEU A 166 -30.27 0.61 -17.55
C LEU A 166 -30.51 1.30 -16.20
N ASN A 167 -30.35 0.57 -15.10
CA ASN A 167 -30.49 1.08 -13.74
C ASN A 167 -29.17 1.52 -13.10
N HIS A 168 -28.05 1.55 -13.84
CA HIS A 168 -26.74 1.93 -13.31
C HIS A 168 -26.76 3.30 -12.61
N ASN A 169 -27.28 4.33 -13.27
CA ASN A 169 -27.27 5.69 -12.74
C ASN A 169 -28.17 5.83 -11.50
N TYR A 170 -29.27 5.07 -11.47
CA TYR A 170 -30.19 5.06 -10.34
C TYR A 170 -29.55 4.39 -9.11
N LEU A 171 -28.97 3.19 -9.29
CA LEU A 171 -28.45 2.41 -8.17
C LEU A 171 -27.03 2.82 -7.76
N PHE A 172 -26.16 3.26 -8.68
CA PHE A 172 -24.72 3.50 -8.45
C PHE A 172 -24.27 4.95 -8.73
N GLY A 173 -25.17 5.84 -9.15
CA GLY A 173 -24.83 7.23 -9.47
C GLY A 173 -24.31 8.01 -8.27
N ASP A 174 -24.82 7.71 -7.08
CA ASP A 174 -24.41 8.29 -5.81
C ASP A 174 -22.94 7.98 -5.45
N ALA A 175 -22.51 6.74 -5.63
CA ALA A 175 -21.14 6.29 -5.42
C ALA A 175 -20.18 6.93 -6.42
N SER A 176 -20.57 6.97 -7.69
CA SER A 176 -19.78 7.62 -8.75
C SER A 176 -19.58 9.11 -8.45
N TYR A 177 -20.67 9.82 -8.13
CA TYR A 177 -20.61 11.24 -7.79
C TYR A 177 -19.77 11.51 -6.53
N ALA A 178 -19.97 10.74 -5.46
CA ALA A 178 -19.22 10.90 -4.22
C ALA A 178 -17.71 10.62 -4.39
N MET A 179 -17.33 9.64 -5.23
CA MET A 179 -15.93 9.38 -5.56
C MET A 179 -15.31 10.55 -6.33
N HIS A 180 -15.99 11.09 -7.34
CA HIS A 180 -15.53 12.25 -8.09
C HIS A 180 -15.45 13.51 -7.23
N LYS A 181 -16.46 13.77 -6.39
CA LYS A 181 -16.50 14.90 -5.46
C LYS A 181 -15.37 14.80 -4.43
N ASN A 182 -15.20 13.65 -3.77
CA ASN A 182 -14.09 13.44 -2.82
C ASN A 182 -12.72 13.66 -3.49
N ARG A 183 -12.53 13.17 -4.72
CA ARG A 183 -11.31 13.37 -5.49
C ARG A 183 -11.05 14.85 -5.75
N ASN A 184 -12.06 15.59 -6.16
CA ASN A 184 -11.94 17.01 -6.50
C ASN A 184 -11.80 17.91 -5.25
N GLU A 185 -12.46 17.58 -4.14
CA GLU A 185 -12.46 18.43 -2.93
C GLU A 185 -11.28 18.15 -2.00
N LYS A 186 -10.91 16.88 -1.80
CA LYS A 186 -9.84 16.52 -0.85
C LYS A 186 -8.45 16.64 -1.43
N LEU A 187 -8.25 16.30 -2.71
CA LEU A 187 -6.93 16.36 -3.35
C LEU A 187 -6.54 17.77 -3.80
N ARG A 188 -7.45 18.75 -3.81
CA ARG A 188 -7.11 20.11 -4.25
C ARG A 188 -6.65 21.03 -3.12
N LYS A 189 -6.87 20.65 -1.85
CA LYS A 189 -6.53 21.51 -0.69
C LYS A 189 -5.11 21.24 -0.17
N PRO A 190 -4.28 22.28 0.06
CA PRO A 190 -2.93 22.14 0.63
C PRO A 190 -2.89 21.44 1.99
N GLU A 191 -3.94 21.61 2.80
CA GLU A 191 -4.11 21.02 4.14
C GLU A 191 -4.07 19.47 4.17
N SER A 192 -4.14 18.83 3.00
CA SER A 192 -4.11 17.37 2.84
C SER A 192 -2.70 16.79 2.64
N LEU A 193 -1.67 17.64 2.50
CA LEU A 193 -0.29 17.24 2.23
C LEU A 193 0.51 17.03 3.53
N PRO A 194 1.49 16.09 3.55
CA PRO A 194 2.42 15.96 4.66
C PRO A 194 3.20 17.26 4.90
N GLN A 195 3.45 17.59 6.18
CA GLN A 195 4.29 18.73 6.55
C GLN A 195 5.77 18.45 6.19
N GLU A 196 6.49 19.50 5.78
CA GLU A 196 7.90 19.38 5.39
C GLU A 196 8.77 18.95 6.58
N GLU A 197 8.46 19.47 7.77
CA GLU A 197 9.18 19.17 9.01
C GLU A 197 9.08 17.68 9.36
N ASP A 198 7.89 17.09 9.23
CA ASP A 198 7.66 15.67 9.49
C ASP A 198 8.37 14.79 8.45
N ILE A 199 8.37 15.19 7.17
CA ILE A 199 9.12 14.49 6.11
C ILE A 199 10.63 14.51 6.40
N CYS A 200 11.17 15.65 6.81
CA CYS A 200 12.58 15.79 7.20
C CYS A 200 12.92 14.91 8.40
N LYS A 201 12.11 14.94 9.46
CA LYS A 201 12.28 14.07 10.64
C LYS A 201 12.33 12.59 10.28
N VAL A 202 11.38 12.12 9.45
CA VAL A 202 11.37 10.71 9.01
C VAL A 202 12.62 10.39 8.20
N ARG A 203 13.03 11.25 7.27
CA ARG A 203 14.24 11.04 6.48
C ARG A 203 15.49 10.96 7.35
N GLU A 204 15.69 11.93 8.23
CA GLU A 204 16.86 12.02 9.11
C GLU A 204 16.95 10.82 10.06
N TYR A 205 15.84 10.48 10.70
CA TYR A 205 15.76 9.29 11.53
C TYR A 205 16.09 8.03 10.74
N THR A 206 15.52 7.88 9.54
CA THR A 206 15.74 6.69 8.71
C THR A 206 17.21 6.54 8.34
N MET A 207 17.83 7.61 7.85
CA MET A 207 19.26 7.61 7.47
C MET A 207 20.18 7.39 8.68
N SER A 208 19.92 8.06 9.80
CA SER A 208 20.70 7.93 11.03
C SER A 208 20.59 6.52 11.62
N ARG A 209 19.37 5.97 11.67
CA ARG A 209 19.13 4.63 12.19
C ARG A 209 19.79 3.57 11.32
N MET A 210 19.66 3.63 9.98
CA MET A 210 20.39 2.71 9.10
C MET A 210 21.90 2.82 9.29
N SER A 211 22.44 4.04 9.36
CA SER A 211 23.89 4.26 9.55
C SER A 211 24.39 3.69 10.87
N SER A 212 23.65 3.90 11.97
CA SER A 212 23.99 3.31 13.28
C SER A 212 23.97 1.78 13.25
N MET A 213 22.95 1.18 12.61
CA MET A 213 22.86 -0.28 12.46
C MET A 213 24.03 -0.85 11.64
N MET A 214 24.50 -0.13 10.61
CA MET A 214 25.67 -0.56 9.82
C MET A 214 26.99 -0.41 10.60
N ALA A 215 27.07 0.53 11.53
CA ALA A 215 28.27 0.74 12.35
C ALA A 215 28.38 -0.28 13.50
N GLU A 216 27.29 -0.92 13.91
CA GLU A 216 27.26 -1.90 15.00
C GLU A 216 27.86 -3.27 14.60
N THR A 217 29.18 -3.41 14.59
CA THR A 217 29.90 -4.63 14.15
C THR A 217 29.63 -5.87 15.02
N TYR A 218 29.17 -5.71 16.26
CA TYR A 218 28.99 -6.79 17.23
C TYR A 218 27.50 -7.12 17.52
N SER A 219 26.58 -6.49 16.79
CA SER A 219 25.14 -6.72 16.99
C SER A 219 24.73 -8.04 16.33
N VAL A 220 23.94 -8.84 17.05
CA VAL A 220 23.37 -10.07 16.47
C VAL A 220 22.25 -9.66 15.52
N PHE A 221 22.42 -9.93 14.23
CA PHE A 221 21.41 -9.66 13.21
C PHE A 221 20.25 -10.67 13.29
N ASP A 222 19.46 -10.53 14.35
CA ASP A 222 18.29 -11.37 14.58
C ASP A 222 17.08 -10.90 13.76
N SER A 223 15.98 -11.66 13.84
CA SER A 223 14.76 -11.33 13.08
C SER A 223 14.21 -9.93 13.36
N HIS A 224 14.43 -9.33 14.54
CA HIS A 224 13.91 -8.00 14.86
C HIS A 224 14.76 -6.92 14.19
N VAL A 225 16.08 -7.04 14.28
CA VAL A 225 17.03 -6.12 13.62
C VAL A 225 16.84 -6.19 12.10
N TYR A 226 16.66 -7.40 11.55
CA TYR A 226 16.35 -7.59 10.13
C TYR A 226 15.05 -6.88 9.72
N ILE A 227 13.97 -7.06 10.49
CA ILE A 227 12.66 -6.44 10.22
C ILE A 227 12.76 -4.92 10.30
N GLU A 228 13.46 -4.39 11.31
CA GLU A 228 13.67 -2.94 11.43
C GLU A 228 14.43 -2.38 10.23
N LEU A 229 15.55 -3.01 9.83
CA LEU A 229 16.34 -2.54 8.68
C LEU A 229 15.53 -2.61 7.37
N ARG A 230 14.77 -3.69 7.18
CA ARG A 230 13.88 -3.87 6.03
C ARG A 230 12.84 -2.74 5.98
N ASP A 231 12.18 -2.43 7.09
CA ASP A 231 11.13 -1.42 7.13
C ASP A 231 11.67 -0.01 6.92
N LEU A 232 12.86 0.29 7.46
CA LEU A 232 13.60 1.53 7.20
C LEU A 232 13.93 1.69 5.71
N LEU A 233 14.46 0.64 5.08
CA LEU A 233 14.76 0.63 3.64
C LEU A 233 13.51 0.84 2.78
N VAL A 234 12.44 0.10 3.07
CA VAL A 234 11.17 0.24 2.34
C VAL A 234 10.62 1.65 2.50
N SER A 235 10.64 2.21 3.70
CA SER A 235 10.19 3.58 3.98
C SER A 235 11.04 4.60 3.19
N ARG A 236 12.38 4.49 3.27
CA ARG A 236 13.31 5.36 2.55
C ARG A 236 13.06 5.36 1.05
N LEU A 237 12.98 4.17 0.44
CA LEU A 237 12.79 4.02 -1.00
C LEU A 237 11.41 4.48 -1.44
N THR A 238 10.36 4.21 -0.67
CA THR A 238 8.99 4.65 -0.97
C THR A 238 8.87 6.17 -0.98
N LEU A 239 9.40 6.82 0.06
CA LEU A 239 9.31 8.27 0.20
C LEU A 239 10.22 8.98 -0.80
N PHE A 240 11.46 8.50 -0.99
CA PHE A 240 12.41 9.08 -1.93
C PHE A 240 11.93 9.02 -3.38
N ASN A 241 11.37 7.87 -3.80
CA ASN A 241 10.93 7.69 -5.18
C ASN A 241 9.54 8.28 -5.47
N ALA A 242 8.81 8.76 -4.45
CA ALA A 242 7.41 9.19 -4.58
C ALA A 242 6.51 8.10 -5.24
N ARG A 243 6.85 6.83 -4.99
CA ARG A 243 6.18 5.66 -5.57
C ARG A 243 5.03 5.20 -4.68
N ARG A 244 4.11 4.40 -5.24
CA ARG A 244 3.06 3.76 -4.43
C ARG A 244 3.73 2.79 -3.45
N GLY A 245 3.16 2.64 -2.25
CA GLY A 245 3.77 1.80 -1.21
C GLY A 245 4.01 0.35 -1.63
N GLY A 246 3.21 -0.19 -2.55
CA GLY A 246 3.42 -1.54 -3.08
C GLY A 246 4.57 -1.67 -4.08
N GLU A 247 5.00 -0.59 -4.73
CA GLU A 247 6.01 -0.63 -5.80
C GLU A 247 7.40 -1.00 -5.25
N PRO A 248 8.04 -0.23 -4.34
CA PRO A 248 9.36 -0.61 -3.81
C PRO A 248 9.41 -1.98 -3.14
N CYS A 249 8.36 -2.39 -2.42
CA CYS A 249 8.32 -3.68 -1.73
C CYS A 249 8.39 -4.90 -2.65
N ARG A 250 7.98 -4.76 -3.91
CA ARG A 250 7.99 -5.84 -4.90
C ARG A 250 9.35 -6.09 -5.53
N LEU A 251 10.38 -5.32 -5.16
CA LEU A 251 11.72 -5.44 -5.75
C LEU A 251 12.25 -6.86 -5.54
N ARG A 252 12.63 -7.50 -6.63
CA ARG A 252 13.17 -8.86 -6.65
C ARG A 252 14.67 -8.84 -6.50
N GLN A 253 15.21 -9.94 -5.96
CA GLN A 253 16.65 -10.08 -5.77
C GLN A 253 17.42 -10.01 -7.10
N GLU A 254 16.85 -10.51 -8.19
CA GLU A 254 17.45 -10.40 -9.54
C GLU A 254 17.53 -8.95 -10.02
N GLU A 255 16.43 -8.19 -9.89
CA GLU A 255 16.37 -6.77 -10.26
C GLU A 255 17.35 -5.93 -9.42
N TRP A 256 17.52 -6.28 -8.15
CA TRP A 256 18.54 -5.67 -7.29
C TRP A 256 19.95 -6.02 -7.73
N LYS A 257 20.25 -7.28 -8.04
CA LYS A 257 21.58 -7.70 -8.52
C LYS A 257 21.96 -6.98 -9.81
N ASP A 258 21.03 -6.80 -10.73
CA ASP A 258 21.26 -6.05 -11.96
C ASP A 258 21.61 -4.58 -11.65
N ALA A 259 20.87 -3.94 -10.74
CA ALA A 259 21.13 -2.58 -10.30
C ALA A 259 22.48 -2.45 -9.58
N GLU A 260 22.80 -3.40 -8.69
CA GLU A 260 24.05 -3.46 -7.95
C GLU A 260 25.25 -3.58 -8.90
N ASN A 261 25.14 -4.43 -9.92
CA ASN A 261 26.18 -4.62 -10.93
C ASN A 261 26.24 -3.50 -11.98
N GLY A 262 25.34 -2.52 -11.93
CA GLY A 262 25.30 -1.41 -12.88
C GLY A 262 24.86 -1.84 -14.28
N ALA A 263 24.04 -2.89 -14.40
CA ALA A 263 23.65 -3.48 -15.69
C ALA A 263 22.92 -2.51 -16.63
N TRP A 264 22.36 -1.42 -16.10
CA TRP A 264 21.52 -0.48 -16.83
C TRP A 264 22.22 0.82 -17.25
N ILE A 265 23.44 1.07 -16.78
CA ILE A 265 24.15 2.34 -17.02
C ILE A 265 25.54 2.03 -17.55
N ASP A 266 25.85 2.49 -18.77
CA ASP A 266 27.22 2.44 -19.30
C ASP A 266 28.04 3.58 -18.67
N GLN A 267 29.12 3.22 -17.98
CA GLN A 267 30.02 4.18 -17.35
C GLN A 267 30.62 5.19 -18.35
N LYS A 268 30.80 4.78 -19.61
CA LYS A 268 31.29 5.66 -20.68
C LYS A 268 30.31 6.77 -21.03
N ASP A 269 29.00 6.52 -20.87
CA ASP A 269 27.99 7.54 -21.13
C ASP A 269 27.87 8.51 -19.95
N VAL A 270 28.10 8.04 -18.72
CA VAL A 270 28.20 8.91 -17.54
C VAL A 270 29.38 9.88 -17.66
N GLU A 271 30.52 9.42 -18.19
CA GLU A 271 31.71 10.25 -18.38
C GLU A 271 31.52 11.37 -19.42
N LYS A 272 30.60 11.18 -20.37
CA LYS A 272 30.27 12.16 -21.42
C LYS A 272 29.27 13.23 -20.99
N LEU A 273 28.71 13.14 -19.79
CA LEU A 273 27.82 14.18 -19.28
C LEU A 273 28.58 15.51 -19.18
N ASP A 274 27.98 16.61 -19.58
CA ASP A 274 28.64 17.92 -19.54
C ASP A 274 28.63 18.52 -18.13
N ASP A 275 27.60 18.22 -17.34
CA ASP A 275 27.40 18.75 -16.00
C ASP A 275 28.01 17.84 -14.91
N GLU A 276 28.80 18.44 -14.01
CA GLU A 276 29.48 17.70 -12.94
C GLU A 276 28.52 17.22 -11.85
N LEU A 277 27.41 17.94 -11.61
CA LEU A 277 26.40 17.50 -10.66
C LEU A 277 25.67 16.25 -11.18
N ASP A 278 25.36 16.20 -12.48
CA ASP A 278 24.79 15.03 -13.13
C ASP A 278 25.72 13.80 -13.05
N LYS A 279 27.04 14.01 -13.20
CA LYS A 279 28.04 12.94 -13.00
C LYS A 279 28.05 12.42 -11.57
N VAL A 280 27.98 13.30 -10.58
CA VAL A 280 27.92 12.91 -9.16
C VAL A 280 26.62 12.14 -8.88
N LEU A 281 25.49 12.63 -9.38
CA LEU A 281 24.18 11.97 -9.24
C LEU A 281 24.18 10.57 -9.86
N ALA A 282 24.70 10.42 -11.08
CA ALA A 282 24.79 9.13 -11.76
C ALA A 282 25.70 8.13 -11.05
N LYS A 283 26.69 8.60 -10.27
CA LYS A 283 27.56 7.75 -9.44
C LYS A 283 26.93 7.39 -8.09
N ASP A 284 26.18 8.31 -7.50
CA ASP A 284 25.59 8.15 -6.15
C ASP A 284 24.20 7.48 -6.17
N LEU A 285 23.56 7.36 -7.34
CA LEU A 285 22.30 6.66 -7.53
C LEU A 285 22.49 5.39 -8.35
N LYS A 286 21.88 4.29 -7.89
CA LYS A 286 21.64 3.10 -8.72
C LYS A 286 20.18 3.07 -9.15
N ILE A 287 19.88 2.32 -10.21
CA ILE A 287 18.52 2.16 -10.71
C ILE A 287 18.18 0.69 -10.90
N ALA A 288 17.01 0.29 -10.41
CA ALA A 288 16.41 -1.01 -10.67
C ALA A 288 15.13 -0.84 -11.50
N TYR A 289 14.81 -1.81 -12.34
CA TYR A 289 13.57 -1.82 -13.14
C TYR A 289 12.70 -2.99 -12.74
N GLN A 290 11.47 -2.69 -12.29
CA GLN A 290 10.44 -3.68 -12.05
C GLN A 290 9.52 -3.83 -13.26
N THR A 291 8.86 -4.97 -13.38
CA THR A 291 7.79 -5.13 -14.37
C THR A 291 6.51 -4.41 -13.90
N GLY A 292 6.03 -3.46 -14.70
CA GLY A 292 4.85 -2.62 -14.46
C GLY A 292 3.53 -3.25 -14.91
N LYS A 293 2.53 -2.41 -15.22
CA LYS A 293 1.24 -2.86 -15.77
C LYS A 293 1.40 -3.22 -17.25
N GLY A 294 1.10 -4.48 -17.59
CA GLY A 294 1.25 -5.02 -18.94
C GLY A 294 2.70 -5.38 -19.26
N ASN A 295 2.91 -6.23 -20.26
CA ASN A 295 4.23 -6.79 -20.59
C ASN A 295 5.23 -5.78 -21.19
N LYS A 296 4.96 -4.47 -21.15
CA LYS A 296 5.72 -3.44 -21.88
C LYS A 296 6.15 -2.22 -21.06
N HIS A 297 5.72 -2.08 -19.80
CA HIS A 297 6.12 -0.93 -18.98
C HIS A 297 7.08 -1.36 -17.88
N LEU A 298 8.27 -0.78 -17.85
CA LEU A 298 9.21 -0.91 -16.75
C LEU A 298 8.97 0.21 -15.73
N VAL A 299 9.07 -0.13 -14.45
CA VAL A 299 8.89 0.80 -13.32
C VAL A 299 10.27 1.06 -12.72
N PRO A 300 10.87 2.24 -12.97
CA PRO A 300 12.16 2.58 -12.36
C PRO A 300 12.04 2.83 -10.85
N ILE A 301 13.01 2.31 -10.11
CA ILE A 301 13.26 2.57 -8.69
C ILE A 301 14.69 3.06 -8.55
N LEU A 302 14.84 4.32 -8.14
CA LEU A 302 16.13 4.91 -7.78
C LEU A 302 16.53 4.46 -6.38
N LEU A 303 17.78 4.01 -6.26
CA LEU A 303 18.39 3.48 -5.06
C LEU A 303 19.49 4.47 -4.62
N PRO A 304 19.22 5.33 -3.63
CA PRO A 304 20.20 6.30 -3.16
C PRO A 304 21.33 5.62 -2.39
N LYS A 305 22.53 6.21 -2.45
CA LYS A 305 23.76 5.71 -1.83
C LYS A 305 23.59 5.20 -0.40
N ASP A 306 22.79 5.91 0.41
CA ASP A 306 22.53 5.57 1.82
C ASP A 306 21.79 4.23 2.01
N THR A 307 21.24 3.66 0.94
CA THR A 307 20.53 2.37 0.97
C THR A 307 21.36 1.19 0.50
N ILE A 308 22.50 1.41 -0.15
CA ILE A 308 23.25 0.34 -0.84
C ILE A 308 23.82 -0.70 0.13
N GLU A 309 24.56 -0.27 1.16
CA GLU A 309 25.09 -1.20 2.17
C GLU A 309 23.99 -1.88 3.00
N PRO A 310 22.94 -1.17 3.48
CA PRO A 310 21.79 -1.82 4.08
C PRO A 310 21.10 -2.86 3.16
N LEU A 311 20.98 -2.59 1.87
CA LEU A 311 20.42 -3.52 0.88
C LEU A 311 21.27 -4.79 0.76
N ARG A 312 22.60 -4.66 0.71
CA ARG A 312 23.53 -5.80 0.75
C ARG A 312 23.30 -6.64 2.01
N MET A 313 23.17 -6.00 3.17
CA MET A 313 22.98 -6.69 4.44
C MET A 313 21.66 -7.49 4.49
N ILE A 314 20.54 -6.94 4.03
CA ILE A 314 19.24 -7.67 4.06
C ILE A 314 19.10 -8.72 2.95
N THR A 315 19.89 -8.62 1.88
CA THR A 315 19.90 -9.58 0.77
C THR A 315 20.92 -10.70 0.94
N ASP A 316 21.86 -10.56 1.88
CA ASP A 316 22.79 -11.61 2.26
C ASP A 316 22.05 -12.90 2.71
N GLN A 317 22.54 -14.04 2.23
CA GLN A 317 21.86 -15.32 2.41
C GLN A 317 21.91 -15.83 3.86
N GLU A 318 23.00 -15.57 4.59
CA GLU A 318 23.12 -15.96 6.00
C GLU A 318 22.19 -15.13 6.87
N ASN A 319 22.17 -13.80 6.65
CA ASN A 319 21.28 -12.88 7.35
C ASN A 319 19.80 -13.20 7.11
N ARG A 320 19.42 -13.53 5.87
CA ARG A 320 18.07 -14.00 5.52
C ARG A 320 17.70 -15.29 6.26
N ALA A 321 18.62 -16.26 6.31
CA ALA A 321 18.40 -17.50 7.03
C ALA A 321 18.22 -17.28 8.54
N LEU A 322 19.06 -16.45 9.16
CA LEU A 322 18.97 -16.09 10.59
C LEU A 322 17.68 -15.36 10.93
N ALA A 323 17.17 -14.54 10.01
CA ALA A 323 15.88 -13.85 10.16
C ALA A 323 14.66 -14.74 9.89
N GLY A 324 14.85 -16.01 9.51
CA GLY A 324 13.78 -16.95 9.22
C GLY A 324 13.03 -16.64 7.93
N VAL A 325 13.74 -16.10 6.93
CA VAL A 325 13.23 -15.89 5.57
C VAL A 325 13.26 -17.22 4.81
N ASN A 326 12.19 -17.52 4.07
CA ASN A 326 12.14 -18.71 3.22
C ASN A 326 13.22 -18.63 2.12
N THR A 327 13.95 -19.72 1.90
CA THR A 327 15.05 -19.80 0.92
C THR A 327 14.59 -19.57 -0.52
N ALA A 328 13.33 -19.86 -0.83
CA ALA A 328 12.72 -19.64 -2.14
C ALA A 328 12.03 -18.27 -2.28
N ASN A 329 12.08 -17.39 -1.26
CA ASN A 329 11.48 -16.06 -1.36
C ASN A 329 12.28 -15.15 -2.33
N PRO A 330 11.67 -14.68 -3.44
CA PRO A 330 12.39 -13.94 -4.48
C PRO A 330 12.54 -12.45 -4.18
N TYR A 331 11.92 -11.93 -3.12
CA TYR A 331 11.85 -10.50 -2.84
C TYR A 331 13.04 -10.02 -2.00
N VAL A 332 13.48 -8.80 -2.28
CA VAL A 332 14.47 -8.05 -1.49
C VAL A 332 13.91 -7.75 -0.10
N PHE A 333 12.62 -7.43 -0.01
CA PHE A 333 11.93 -7.08 1.24
C PHE A 333 10.95 -8.17 1.68
N PRO A 334 11.42 -9.35 2.11
CA PRO A 334 10.57 -10.48 2.43
C PRO A 334 9.80 -10.29 3.73
N CYS A 335 8.64 -10.94 3.81
CA CYS A 335 8.08 -11.33 5.09
C CYS A 335 8.95 -12.43 5.72
N THR A 336 9.18 -12.35 7.02
CA THR A 336 9.83 -13.42 7.78
C THR A 336 8.83 -14.55 8.07
N GLN A 337 9.26 -15.59 8.80
CA GLN A 337 8.44 -16.75 9.18
C GLN A 337 8.09 -17.66 8.00
N ASP A 338 9.10 -17.99 7.20
CA ASP A 338 8.99 -18.95 6.09
C ASP A 338 7.96 -18.56 5.01
N SER A 339 7.73 -17.25 4.85
CA SER A 339 6.83 -16.69 3.86
C SER A 339 7.49 -16.52 2.48
N LEU A 340 6.73 -16.74 1.41
CA LEU A 340 7.13 -16.42 0.03
C LEU A 340 6.73 -14.99 -0.41
N TYR A 341 6.14 -14.19 0.49
CA TYR A 341 5.66 -12.84 0.21
C TYR A 341 6.65 -11.75 0.60
N HIS A 342 6.44 -10.57 0.04
CA HIS A 342 7.07 -9.33 0.50
C HIS A 342 6.25 -8.65 1.60
N VAL A 343 6.89 -7.72 2.31
CA VAL A 343 6.23 -6.85 3.31
C VAL A 343 5.26 -5.85 2.66
N SER A 344 4.28 -5.38 3.41
CA SER A 344 3.44 -4.24 3.00
C SER A 344 4.21 -2.93 3.14
N GLY A 345 4.23 -2.11 2.08
CA GLY A 345 4.86 -0.79 2.15
C GLY A 345 4.16 0.17 3.09
N TRP A 346 2.84 0.04 3.27
CA TRP A 346 2.10 0.85 4.25
C TRP A 346 2.59 0.56 5.67
N TYR A 347 2.67 -0.71 6.05
CA TYR A 347 3.14 -1.09 7.39
C TYR A 347 4.58 -0.66 7.64
N ALA A 348 5.46 -0.75 6.63
CA ALA A 348 6.85 -0.33 6.76
C ALA A 348 7.01 1.19 6.93
N VAL A 349 6.27 2.00 6.15
CA VAL A 349 6.28 3.46 6.35
C VAL A 349 5.68 3.81 7.71
N HIS A 350 4.55 3.19 8.06
CA HIS A 350 3.86 3.46 9.31
C HIS A 350 4.69 3.09 10.54
N SER A 351 5.37 1.94 10.53
CA SER A 351 6.22 1.48 11.64
C SER A 351 7.43 2.39 11.90
N VAL A 352 7.91 3.11 10.88
CA VAL A 352 8.94 4.14 11.03
C VAL A 352 8.33 5.41 11.61
N CYS A 353 7.18 5.85 11.12
CA CYS A 353 6.49 7.04 11.63
C CYS A 353 6.09 6.90 13.11
N GLU A 354 5.65 5.72 13.56
CA GLU A 354 5.28 5.45 14.96
C GLU A 354 6.44 5.61 15.95
N LYS A 355 7.69 5.57 15.47
CA LYS A 355 8.89 5.75 16.32
C LYS A 355 9.26 7.23 16.52
N LEU A 356 8.50 8.14 15.91
CA LEU A 356 8.81 9.57 15.86
C LEU A 356 7.66 10.40 16.42
N ASP A 357 8.00 11.53 17.03
CA ASP A 357 7.05 12.54 17.42
C ASP A 357 6.77 13.48 16.23
N LEU A 358 5.78 13.10 15.43
CA LEU A 358 5.34 13.79 14.22
C LEU A 358 4.09 14.63 14.51
N GLN A 359 4.03 15.84 13.96
CA GLN A 359 2.88 16.73 14.17
C GLN A 359 1.62 16.21 13.46
N ARG A 360 1.79 15.71 12.22
CA ARG A 360 0.75 15.20 11.34
C ARG A 360 1.18 13.89 10.70
N GLY A 361 1.58 12.93 11.54
CA GLY A 361 1.96 11.57 11.10
C GLY A 361 0.86 10.84 10.31
N ASP A 362 -0.42 11.19 10.54
CA ASP A 362 -1.59 10.72 9.77
C ASP A 362 -1.56 11.12 8.28
N LEU A 363 -0.81 12.16 7.94
CA LEU A 363 -0.63 12.62 6.58
C LEU A 363 0.57 11.95 5.89
N LEU A 364 1.47 11.29 6.61
CA LEU A 364 2.70 10.74 6.04
C LEU A 364 2.48 9.31 5.50
N THR A 365 1.77 9.23 4.39
CA THR A 365 1.54 7.99 3.64
C THR A 365 2.19 8.06 2.26
N ALA A 366 2.48 6.90 1.64
CA ALA A 366 3.03 6.84 0.30
C ALA A 366 2.19 7.65 -0.72
N THR A 367 0.86 7.54 -0.64
CA THR A 367 -0.08 8.25 -1.52
C THR A 367 -0.01 9.77 -1.33
N LYS A 368 0.00 10.24 -0.08
CA LYS A 368 0.06 11.68 0.22
C LYS A 368 1.44 12.28 -0.08
N ASN A 369 2.53 11.54 0.19
CA ASN A 369 3.88 11.96 -0.22
C ASN A 369 4.02 12.02 -1.74
N ARG A 370 3.49 11.03 -2.47
CA ARG A 370 3.44 11.05 -3.93
C ARG A 370 2.70 12.27 -4.46
N HIS A 371 1.57 12.59 -3.86
CA HIS A 371 0.82 13.81 -4.18
C HIS A 371 1.66 15.06 -3.90
N ARG A 372 2.26 15.19 -2.71
CA ARG A 372 3.17 16.29 -2.34
C ARG A 372 4.26 16.50 -3.39
N ILE A 373 4.98 15.45 -3.77
CA ILE A 373 6.07 15.55 -4.76
C ILE A 373 5.54 15.99 -6.13
N SER A 374 4.41 15.45 -6.59
CA SER A 374 3.78 15.93 -7.84
C SER A 374 3.39 17.41 -7.76
N THR A 375 2.89 17.88 -6.62
CA THR A 375 2.53 19.27 -6.37
C THR A 375 3.75 20.18 -6.42
N ILE A 376 4.84 19.80 -5.73
CA ILE A 376 6.11 20.54 -5.78
C ILE A 376 6.66 20.56 -7.21
N TYR A 377 6.66 19.43 -7.91
CA TYR A 377 7.17 19.37 -9.29
C TYR A 377 6.34 20.22 -10.25
N ALA A 378 5.02 20.30 -10.04
CA ALA A 378 4.13 21.15 -10.85
C ALA A 378 4.39 22.66 -10.62
N SER A 379 4.97 23.06 -9.49
CA SER A 379 5.33 24.45 -9.21
C SER A 379 6.71 24.85 -9.74
N MET A 380 7.55 23.88 -10.11
CA MET A 380 8.88 24.14 -10.66
C MET A 380 8.80 24.56 -12.13
N GLU A 381 9.65 25.50 -12.54
CA GLU A 381 9.76 25.96 -13.93
C GLU A 381 10.62 25.00 -14.77
N ILE A 382 10.11 23.78 -14.97
CA ILE A 382 10.83 22.71 -15.69
C ILE A 382 10.37 22.65 -17.16
N PRO A 383 11.31 22.57 -18.13
CA PRO A 383 11.01 22.36 -19.55
C PRO A 383 10.07 21.17 -19.80
N GLN A 384 9.22 21.28 -20.82
CA GLN A 384 8.22 20.23 -21.12
C GLN A 384 8.87 18.88 -21.50
N THR A 385 10.07 18.92 -22.09
CA THR A 385 10.87 17.74 -22.45
C THR A 385 11.33 16.98 -21.20
N GLU A 386 11.80 17.66 -20.17
CA GLU A 386 12.25 17.06 -18.90
C GLU A 386 11.08 16.58 -18.04
N ARG A 387 9.95 17.29 -18.10
CA ARG A 387 8.71 16.91 -17.41
C ARG A 387 8.21 15.50 -17.80
N ARG A 388 8.53 15.03 -19.01
CA ARG A 388 8.21 13.68 -19.46
C ARG A 388 8.90 12.62 -18.60
N PHE A 389 10.17 12.78 -18.26
CA PHE A 389 10.90 11.83 -17.43
C PHE A 389 10.27 11.69 -16.04
N PHE A 390 9.83 12.80 -15.45
CA PHE A 390 9.09 12.76 -14.20
C PHE A 390 7.73 12.05 -14.33
N TYR A 391 6.98 12.28 -15.41
CA TYR A 391 5.69 11.60 -15.61
C TYR A 391 5.84 10.10 -15.82
N GLU A 392 6.88 9.68 -16.54
CA GLU A 392 7.23 8.28 -16.72
C GLU A 392 7.71 7.65 -15.40
N HIS A 393 8.56 8.37 -14.65
CA HIS A 393 8.95 7.97 -13.30
C HIS A 393 7.77 7.95 -12.33
N MET A 394 6.73 8.75 -12.49
CA MET A 394 5.55 8.60 -11.66
C MET A 394 4.68 7.47 -12.20
N GLY A 395 4.60 7.26 -13.51
CA GLY A 395 3.63 6.35 -14.14
C GLY A 395 2.26 7.02 -14.28
N HIS A 396 2.25 8.32 -14.58
CA HIS A 396 1.05 9.10 -14.89
C HIS A 396 1.05 9.55 -16.35
N SER A 397 -0.14 9.75 -16.94
CA SER A 397 -0.27 10.51 -18.18
C SER A 397 -0.26 12.02 -17.88
N GLU A 398 0.21 12.84 -18.82
CA GLU A 398 0.21 14.31 -18.70
C GLU A 398 -1.18 14.86 -18.31
N GLN A 399 -2.26 14.24 -18.82
CA GLN A 399 -3.65 14.60 -18.55
C GLN A 399 -4.08 14.33 -17.09
N THR A 400 -3.55 13.26 -16.49
CA THR A 400 -3.83 12.90 -15.08
C THR A 400 -3.18 13.92 -14.15
N ASN A 401 -2.05 14.52 -14.57
CA ASN A 401 -1.35 15.55 -13.80
C ASN A 401 -2.07 16.90 -13.85
N LYS A 402 -2.50 17.36 -15.03
CA LYS A 402 -3.21 18.65 -15.20
C LYS A 402 -4.49 18.77 -14.36
N ASN A 403 -5.20 17.65 -14.15
CA ASN A 403 -6.51 17.64 -13.47
C ASN A 403 -6.42 17.51 -11.93
N ILE A 404 -5.27 17.11 -11.38
CA ILE A 404 -5.12 16.81 -9.95
C ILE A 404 -4.33 17.92 -9.21
N TYR A 405 -3.32 18.53 -9.82
CA TYR A 405 -2.32 19.35 -9.11
C TYR A 405 -2.53 20.87 -9.28
N GLN A 406 -3.72 21.37 -8.91
CA GLN A 406 -4.12 22.75 -9.19
C GLN A 406 -3.68 23.80 -8.16
N ALA A 407 -3.30 23.44 -6.93
CA ALA A 407 -2.99 24.45 -5.90
C ALA A 407 -1.77 25.34 -6.24
N PRO A 408 -0.63 24.81 -6.74
CA PRO A 408 0.47 25.65 -7.21
C PRO A 408 0.14 26.35 -8.52
N LEU A 409 -0.71 25.75 -9.36
CA LEU A 409 -1.22 26.39 -10.56
C LEU A 409 -2.08 27.60 -10.21
N ALA A 410 -2.91 27.55 -9.16
CA ALA A 410 -3.70 28.69 -8.71
C ALA A 410 -2.83 29.84 -8.20
N LEU A 411 -1.78 29.55 -7.41
CA LEU A 411 -0.82 30.59 -7.00
C LEU A 411 -0.05 31.17 -8.19
N MET A 412 0.43 30.31 -9.09
CA MET A 412 1.11 30.75 -10.32
C MET A 412 0.17 31.50 -11.26
N GLU A 413 -1.10 31.16 -11.32
CA GLU A 413 -2.13 31.85 -12.08
C GLU A 413 -2.39 33.23 -11.47
N ILE A 414 -2.55 33.34 -10.15
CA ILE A 414 -2.63 34.63 -9.45
C ILE A 414 -1.36 35.46 -9.70
N VAL A 415 -0.17 34.87 -9.58
CA VAL A 415 1.10 35.60 -9.69
C VAL A 415 1.44 35.96 -11.14
N LYS A 416 1.19 35.09 -12.12
CA LYS A 416 1.55 35.33 -13.53
C LYS A 416 0.38 35.98 -14.27
N VAL A 417 -0.77 35.33 -14.28
CA VAL A 417 -1.97 35.85 -14.96
C VAL A 417 -2.54 37.05 -14.19
N GLY A 418 -2.64 36.99 -12.86
CA GLY A 418 -3.13 38.12 -12.07
C GLY A 418 -2.23 39.35 -12.15
N LYS A 419 -0.89 39.21 -12.24
CA LYS A 419 -0.01 40.36 -12.55
C LYS A 419 -0.30 40.95 -13.92
N SER A 420 -0.43 40.11 -14.96
CA SER A 420 -0.73 40.58 -16.31
C SER A 420 -2.12 41.20 -16.42
N LEU A 421 -3.13 40.62 -15.78
CA LEU A 421 -4.49 41.15 -15.74
C LEU A 421 -4.53 42.47 -14.96
N ASN A 422 -3.85 42.60 -13.82
CA ASN A 422 -3.76 43.87 -13.08
C ASN A 422 -3.04 44.99 -13.88
N GLN A 423 -2.05 44.62 -14.70
CA GLN A 423 -1.38 45.57 -15.60
C GLN A 423 -2.32 46.05 -16.71
N ILE A 424 -3.16 45.16 -17.26
CA ILE A 424 -4.15 45.48 -18.29
C ILE A 424 -5.32 46.30 -17.69
N ASP A 425 -5.74 45.99 -16.47
CA ASP A 425 -6.83 46.64 -15.74
C ASP A 425 -6.45 48.06 -15.23
N GLY A 426 -5.20 48.51 -15.46
CA GLY A 426 -4.77 49.87 -15.17
C GLY A 426 -4.45 50.16 -13.70
N ALA A 427 -4.35 49.14 -12.84
CA ALA A 427 -3.95 49.31 -11.44
C ALA A 427 -2.44 49.51 -11.31
N THR A 428 -1.97 50.74 -11.49
CA THR A 428 -0.65 51.19 -11.05
C THR A 428 -0.58 51.12 -9.51
N GLY A 429 -0.17 49.99 -8.92
CA GLY A 429 -0.02 49.93 -7.46
C GLY A 429 0.07 48.56 -6.81
N LEU A 430 1.14 47.82 -7.06
CA LEU A 430 1.72 46.96 -6.01
C LEU A 430 3.03 47.60 -5.58
N GLN A 431 2.93 48.63 -4.72
CA GLN A 431 4.08 49.06 -3.94
C GLN A 431 4.35 47.97 -2.90
N ILE A 432 5.30 47.09 -3.20
CA ILE A 432 5.87 46.20 -2.19
C ILE A 432 6.74 47.09 -1.31
N SER A 433 6.22 47.48 -0.15
CA SER A 433 7.03 48.08 0.91
C SER A 433 7.94 46.99 1.48
N GLU A 434 9.18 46.94 1.04
CA GLU A 434 10.23 46.16 1.72
C GLU A 434 10.49 46.78 3.09
N SER A 435 9.91 46.20 4.14
CA SER A 435 10.41 46.38 5.50
C SER A 435 11.64 45.50 5.69
N SER A 436 12.81 46.03 5.38
CA SER A 436 14.08 45.48 5.87
C SER A 436 14.24 45.75 7.37
N PRO A 437 14.70 44.79 8.20
CA PRO A 437 15.38 45.11 9.44
C PRO A 437 16.86 45.37 9.14
N SER A 438 17.29 46.58 9.48
CA SER A 438 18.66 47.07 9.46
C SER A 438 19.47 46.58 10.66
N ALA A 439 20.71 46.17 10.41
CA ALA A 439 21.90 46.34 11.25
C ALA A 439 23.12 45.84 10.44
N SER A 440 23.83 46.74 9.74
CA SER A 440 25.16 47.29 10.12
C SER A 440 26.23 46.21 10.27
N THR A 441 27.34 46.22 9.52
CA THR A 441 28.49 47.14 9.68
C THR A 441 29.37 46.98 8.41
N ASP A 442 29.62 48.04 7.60
CA ASP A 442 30.81 48.94 7.65
C ASP A 442 32.13 48.17 7.37
N VAL A 443 33.11 48.52 6.52
CA VAL A 443 33.64 49.77 5.88
C VAL A 443 34.55 49.25 4.71
N SER A 444 34.66 49.86 3.52
CA SER A 444 35.75 50.78 3.08
C SER A 444 35.83 50.68 1.54
N GLN A 445 35.51 51.74 0.78
CA GLN A 445 36.41 52.79 0.25
C GLN A 445 37.56 52.33 -0.66
N GLU A 446 37.45 52.70 -1.95
CA GLU A 446 38.41 53.43 -2.83
C GLU A 446 38.18 53.00 -4.30
N SER A 447 37.66 53.84 -5.20
CA SER A 447 38.18 55.06 -5.87
C SER A 447 38.74 54.77 -7.28
N GLY A 448 38.25 55.53 -8.28
CA GLY A 448 39.02 55.94 -9.46
C GLY A 448 38.81 55.22 -10.82
N ALA A 449 38.15 55.93 -11.76
CA ALA A 449 38.48 56.09 -13.22
C ALA A 449 37.18 56.46 -13.99
N VAL A 450 36.95 57.66 -14.54
CA VAL A 450 37.58 58.35 -15.70
C VAL A 450 37.69 57.42 -16.92
N GLY A 451 37.14 57.66 -18.12
CA GLY A 451 36.33 58.73 -18.71
C GLY A 451 36.24 58.55 -20.25
N LYS A 452 35.42 59.42 -20.88
CA LYS A 452 35.42 59.91 -22.30
C LYS A 452 34.96 58.98 -23.45
N SER A 453 33.82 59.33 -24.07
CA SER A 453 33.62 60.04 -25.37
C SER A 453 33.74 59.16 -26.62
N SER A 454 32.80 59.11 -27.57
CA SER A 454 32.57 60.12 -28.62
C SER A 454 31.52 59.54 -29.61
N SER A 455 30.46 60.28 -29.95
CA SER A 455 30.21 60.96 -31.25
C SER A 455 29.43 60.16 -32.32
N GLN A 456 28.27 60.73 -32.70
CA GLN A 456 27.68 60.91 -34.06
C GLN A 456 27.25 59.67 -34.90
N SER A 457 25.94 59.54 -35.18
CA SER A 457 25.21 59.85 -36.45
C SER A 457 25.25 58.68 -37.46
N SER A 458 24.24 58.28 -38.24
CA SER A 458 22.96 58.83 -38.70
C SER A 458 22.33 57.80 -39.68
N MET A 459 20.99 57.80 -39.84
CA MET A 459 20.18 57.62 -41.09
C MET A 459 20.41 56.37 -41.99
N ASP A 460 19.46 55.68 -42.64
CA ASP A 460 18.15 55.97 -43.26
C ASP A 460 17.33 54.65 -43.33
N GLN A 461 16.01 54.63 -43.06
CA GLN A 461 14.85 54.74 -43.98
C GLN A 461 14.74 53.74 -45.16
N GLU A 462 13.64 52.99 -45.15
CA GLU A 462 12.70 52.62 -46.25
C GLU A 462 11.93 51.35 -45.79
N LYS A 463 10.66 51.05 -46.09
CA LYS A 463 9.51 51.69 -46.75
C LYS A 463 8.27 50.83 -46.40
N GLN A 464 7.09 51.44 -46.42
CA GLN A 464 5.77 50.82 -46.27
C GLN A 464 5.46 49.80 -47.39
N CYS A 465 4.62 48.80 -47.09
CA CYS A 465 3.29 48.69 -47.72
C CYS A 465 2.36 47.72 -46.97
N ALA A 466 1.07 48.02 -47.03
CA ALA A 466 -0.03 47.41 -46.31
C ALA A 466 -0.77 46.36 -47.14
N THR A 467 -1.48 45.44 -46.47
CA THR A 467 -2.85 45.01 -46.82
C THR A 467 -3.50 44.37 -45.58
N GLY A 468 -4.64 44.91 -45.17
CA GLY A 468 -5.43 44.38 -44.06
C GLY A 468 -6.47 43.36 -44.50
N LEU A 469 -7.04 42.64 -43.53
CA LEU A 469 -8.36 42.02 -43.63
C LEU A 469 -8.99 41.91 -42.24
N HIS A 470 -10.27 42.26 -42.22
CA HIS A 470 -11.15 42.59 -41.11
C HIS A 470 -11.84 41.31 -40.57
N ILE A 471 -11.92 41.13 -39.26
CA ILE A 471 -12.82 40.14 -38.63
C ILE A 471 -13.69 40.88 -37.62
N SER A 472 -15.01 40.79 -37.82
CA SER A 472 -16.04 41.23 -36.88
C SER A 472 -16.80 40.03 -36.35
N GLU A 473 -17.03 40.06 -35.04
CA GLU A 473 -17.75 39.10 -34.21
C GLU A 473 -19.25 39.01 -34.56
N SER A 474 -19.84 37.85 -34.30
CA SER A 474 -21.17 37.72 -33.67
C SER A 474 -21.49 36.26 -33.31
N SER A 475 -21.78 36.03 -32.04
CA SER A 475 -22.57 34.87 -31.55
C SER A 475 -24.01 34.95 -32.11
N PRO A 476 -24.78 33.85 -32.22
CA PRO A 476 -25.60 33.44 -31.06
C PRO A 476 -26.01 31.94 -30.96
N SER A 477 -26.30 31.54 -29.72
CA SER A 477 -27.46 30.76 -29.23
C SER A 477 -27.86 29.37 -29.75
N ALA A 478 -28.32 28.58 -28.78
CA ALA A 478 -28.79 27.20 -28.84
C ALA A 478 -30.08 26.95 -29.63
N SER A 479 -30.18 25.75 -30.22
CA SER A 479 -31.44 25.02 -30.38
C SER A 479 -31.19 23.53 -30.63
N THR A 480 -31.98 22.71 -29.94
CA THR A 480 -32.32 21.31 -30.17
C THR A 480 -32.49 20.93 -31.64
N ASP A 481 -32.00 19.75 -32.03
CA ASP A 481 -32.70 18.96 -33.05
C ASP A 481 -32.53 17.45 -32.85
N VAL A 482 -33.64 16.76 -33.08
CA VAL A 482 -33.83 15.32 -33.01
C VAL A 482 -33.62 14.78 -34.42
N SER A 483 -32.82 13.72 -34.58
CA SER A 483 -32.88 12.91 -35.81
C SER A 483 -32.56 11.45 -35.49
N GLN A 484 -33.52 10.61 -35.86
CA GLN A 484 -33.42 9.16 -35.95
C GLN A 484 -32.44 8.78 -37.07
N GLU A 485 -31.56 7.82 -36.84
CA GLU A 485 -31.05 6.99 -37.92
C GLU A 485 -30.82 5.54 -37.45
N SER A 486 -31.41 4.65 -38.22
CA SER A 486 -31.49 3.21 -38.08
C SER A 486 -30.23 2.50 -38.60
N GLY A 487 -29.79 1.48 -37.86
CA GLY A 487 -29.27 0.23 -38.42
C GLY A 487 -27.84 0.20 -38.95
N ALA A 488 -26.88 -0.24 -38.12
CA ALA A 488 -25.74 -1.06 -38.56
C ALA A 488 -25.17 -1.85 -37.37
N VAL A 489 -25.62 -3.10 -37.24
CA VAL A 489 -25.12 -4.08 -36.27
C VAL A 489 -23.79 -4.66 -36.79
N GLY A 490 -22.77 -4.68 -35.93
CA GLY A 490 -21.62 -5.56 -36.05
C GLY A 490 -20.27 -4.85 -36.24
N LYS A 491 -19.66 -4.41 -35.13
CA LYS A 491 -18.17 -4.31 -34.94
C LYS A 491 -17.70 -3.77 -33.57
N SER A 492 -18.57 -3.51 -32.58
CA SER A 492 -18.19 -2.85 -31.32
C SER A 492 -17.66 -3.75 -30.18
N SER A 493 -17.69 -5.09 -30.34
CA SER A 493 -17.37 -6.03 -29.25
C SER A 493 -15.91 -5.95 -28.76
N SER A 494 -14.94 -5.76 -29.67
CA SER A 494 -13.51 -5.84 -29.33
C SER A 494 -12.98 -4.57 -28.64
N GLN A 495 -13.48 -3.38 -29.02
CA GLN A 495 -13.06 -2.10 -28.43
C GLN A 495 -13.60 -1.94 -27.01
N SER A 496 -14.86 -2.35 -26.78
CA SER A 496 -15.54 -2.33 -25.48
C SER A 496 -14.83 -3.18 -24.43
N SER A 497 -14.27 -4.34 -24.81
CA SER A 497 -13.53 -5.22 -23.90
C SER A 497 -12.22 -4.60 -23.40
N MET A 498 -11.48 -3.88 -24.26
CA MET A 498 -10.24 -3.19 -23.88
C MET A 498 -10.49 -1.99 -22.96
N ASP A 499 -11.56 -1.23 -23.19
CA ASP A 499 -11.89 -0.08 -22.35
C ASP A 499 -12.43 -0.52 -20.97
N GLN A 500 -13.20 -1.63 -20.93
CA GLN A 500 -13.59 -2.28 -19.67
C GLN A 500 -12.38 -2.79 -18.87
N GLU A 501 -11.33 -3.29 -19.53
CA GLU A 501 -10.13 -3.79 -18.87
C GLU A 501 -9.26 -2.66 -18.28
N LYS A 502 -9.17 -1.51 -18.96
CA LYS A 502 -8.54 -0.30 -18.42
C LYS A 502 -9.33 0.24 -17.23
N GLN A 503 -10.66 0.22 -17.30
CA GLN A 503 -11.52 0.69 -16.23
C GLN A 503 -11.40 -0.20 -14.98
N TYR A 504 -11.39 -1.53 -15.15
CA TYR A 504 -11.13 -2.50 -14.08
C TYR A 504 -9.76 -2.33 -13.41
N ALA A 505 -8.71 -2.11 -14.21
CA ALA A 505 -7.36 -1.86 -13.69
C ALA A 505 -7.24 -0.50 -12.99
N ALA A 506 -8.08 0.48 -13.35
CA ALA A 506 -8.20 1.76 -12.67
C ALA A 506 -8.99 1.63 -11.36
N ILE A 507 -9.98 0.73 -11.28
CA ILE A 507 -10.76 0.43 -10.07
C ILE A 507 -9.96 -0.40 -9.07
N GLU A 508 -9.11 -1.34 -9.51
CA GLU A 508 -8.13 -1.99 -8.62
C GLU A 508 -7.13 -0.96 -8.07
N ASP A 509 -6.75 0.06 -8.85
CA ASP A 509 -5.93 1.17 -8.37
C ASP A 509 -6.69 2.06 -7.38
N ASP A 510 -7.94 2.44 -7.68
CA ASP A 510 -8.79 3.25 -6.80
C ASP A 510 -9.13 2.50 -5.51
N LEU A 511 -9.43 1.19 -5.58
CA LEU A 511 -9.61 0.34 -4.41
C LEU A 511 -8.31 0.18 -3.65
N SER A 512 -7.15 0.00 -4.29
CA SER A 512 -5.86 -0.03 -3.59
C SER A 512 -5.51 1.28 -2.87
N MET A 513 -6.05 2.41 -3.36
CA MET A 513 -5.92 3.73 -2.74
C MET A 513 -6.73 3.84 -1.43
N TYR A 514 -7.79 3.03 -1.26
CA TYR A 514 -8.65 2.99 -0.08
C TYR A 514 -8.54 1.68 0.75
N GLU A 515 -8.02 0.59 0.18
CA GLU A 515 -7.88 -0.73 0.81
C GLU A 515 -6.67 -0.80 1.75
N SER A 516 -5.80 0.23 1.77
CA SER A 516 -4.80 0.39 2.82
C SER A 516 -5.42 0.62 4.20
N ASP A 517 -6.66 1.11 4.26
CA ASP A 517 -7.32 1.50 5.52
C ASP A 517 -8.45 0.54 5.96
N ALA A 518 -8.82 -0.47 5.16
CA ALA A 518 -10.04 -1.26 5.42
C ALA A 518 -9.97 -2.78 5.20
N SER A 519 -8.78 -3.40 5.13
CA SER A 519 -8.69 -4.88 4.96
C SER A 519 -7.73 -5.62 5.89
N ALA A 520 -7.23 -4.97 6.94
CA ALA A 520 -6.78 -5.73 8.10
C ALA A 520 -7.98 -5.90 9.04
N ASP A 521 -8.48 -7.12 9.20
CA ASP A 521 -9.12 -7.48 10.48
C ASP A 521 -8.16 -6.99 11.59
N PRO A 522 -8.57 -6.07 12.48
CA PRO A 522 -7.70 -5.61 13.54
C PRO A 522 -7.32 -6.84 14.40
N PRO A 523 -6.03 -7.04 14.74
CA PRO A 523 -5.71 -7.99 15.78
C PRO A 523 -6.38 -7.50 17.07
N VAL A 524 -7.19 -8.37 17.66
CA VAL A 524 -7.91 -8.20 18.93
C VAL A 524 -7.22 -7.20 19.87
N VAL A 525 -7.71 -5.96 19.89
CA VAL A 525 -7.52 -5.07 21.03
C VAL A 525 -8.51 -5.57 22.08
N ARG A 526 -8.00 -6.25 23.11
CA ARG A 526 -8.82 -6.55 24.28
C ARG A 526 -9.04 -5.24 25.03
N GLU A 527 -10.28 -4.78 25.06
CA GLU A 527 -10.77 -3.82 26.05
C GLU A 527 -10.33 -4.28 27.44
N VAL A 528 -9.60 -3.40 28.12
CA VAL A 528 -9.35 -3.50 29.55
C VAL A 528 -10.63 -3.09 30.24
N VAL A 529 -11.50 -4.07 30.54
CA VAL A 529 -12.59 -3.85 31.49
C VAL A 529 -11.94 -3.73 32.87
N GLN A 530 -11.91 -2.50 33.37
CA GLN A 530 -11.43 -2.14 34.69
C GLN A 530 -12.50 -2.57 35.71
N TYR A 531 -12.32 -3.74 36.35
CA TYR A 531 -13.14 -4.11 37.51
C TYR A 531 -12.44 -3.67 38.79
N SER A 532 -13.11 -2.78 39.51
CA SER A 532 -12.81 -2.37 40.87
C SER A 532 -12.93 -3.56 41.83
N GLU A 533 -11.89 -3.81 42.62
CA GLU A 533 -11.90 -4.77 43.72
C GLU A 533 -12.79 -4.24 44.86
N SER A 534 -13.78 -5.04 45.26
CA SER A 534 -14.39 -4.96 46.58
C SER A 534 -14.17 -6.31 47.28
N SER A 535 -13.66 -6.18 48.50
CA SER A 535 -13.27 -7.25 49.41
C SER A 535 -14.47 -8.03 49.94
N SER A 536 -14.31 -9.35 50.10
CA SER A 536 -14.79 -10.07 51.28
C SER A 536 -14.30 -11.51 51.30
N SER A 537 -14.07 -11.94 52.54
CA SER A 537 -13.49 -13.16 53.08
C SER A 537 -14.43 -14.37 53.06
N GLU A 538 -13.89 -15.60 52.94
CA GLU A 538 -13.91 -16.66 53.99
C GLU A 538 -13.63 -18.10 53.44
N SER A 539 -12.60 -18.70 54.03
CA SER A 539 -12.43 -20.05 54.60
C SER A 539 -13.05 -21.35 54.01
N SER A 540 -12.11 -22.24 53.64
CA SER A 540 -11.99 -23.68 54.00
C SER A 540 -13.06 -24.72 53.60
N THR A 541 -12.66 -25.76 52.85
CA THR A 541 -12.44 -27.15 53.34
C THR A 541 -12.00 -28.10 52.21
N LYS A 542 -11.14 -29.07 52.55
CA LYS A 542 -10.69 -30.17 51.69
C LYS A 542 -11.57 -31.40 51.89
N LEU A 543 -11.95 -32.11 50.82
CA LEU A 543 -12.27 -33.54 50.83
C LEU A 543 -11.92 -34.16 49.47
N LYS A 544 -11.27 -35.32 49.50
CA LYS A 544 -10.84 -36.15 48.36
C LYS A 544 -11.68 -37.43 48.39
N THR A 545 -12.37 -37.76 47.29
CA THR A 545 -12.77 -39.13 46.95
C THR A 545 -12.86 -39.31 45.42
N GLN A 546 -12.28 -40.41 44.92
CA GLN A 546 -12.38 -40.97 43.55
C GLN A 546 -13.84 -41.41 43.25
N CYS A 547 -14.37 -41.71 42.06
CA CYS A 547 -13.92 -42.05 40.70
C CYS A 547 -15.13 -41.88 39.75
N THR A 548 -14.91 -41.69 38.44
CA THR A 548 -15.58 -42.32 37.26
C THR A 548 -15.72 -41.37 36.06
N HIS A 549 -15.63 -41.96 34.86
CA HIS A 549 -15.39 -41.38 33.54
C HIS A 549 -16.34 -40.25 33.09
N SER A 550 -15.82 -39.26 32.34
CA SER A 550 -16.18 -39.01 30.92
C SER A 550 -15.57 -37.70 30.37
N VAL A 551 -15.37 -37.68 29.04
CA VAL A 551 -15.12 -36.54 28.13
C VAL A 551 -13.78 -35.79 28.23
N ARG A 552 -12.88 -36.08 27.26
CA ARG A 552 -11.75 -35.21 26.90
C ARG A 552 -12.28 -33.92 26.25
N GLY A 553 -12.50 -32.90 27.07
CA GLY A 553 -12.80 -31.54 26.65
C GLY A 553 -11.57 -30.79 26.14
N ALA A 554 -11.78 -30.08 25.04
CA ALA A 554 -11.09 -28.89 24.51
C ALA A 554 -9.75 -28.50 25.16
N GLY A 555 -8.69 -28.54 24.34
CA GLY A 555 -7.38 -28.00 24.67
C GLY A 555 -7.44 -26.55 25.13
N LEU A 556 -7.12 -26.33 26.39
CA LEU A 556 -6.83 -25.02 26.97
C LEU A 556 -5.76 -24.32 26.13
N LYS A 557 -6.17 -23.26 25.42
CA LYS A 557 -5.27 -22.33 24.72
C LYS A 557 -4.24 -21.81 25.73
N ARG A 558 -2.96 -22.19 25.57
CA ARG A 558 -1.85 -21.59 26.34
C ARG A 558 -1.87 -20.08 26.10
N LYS A 559 -2.14 -19.27 27.14
CA LYS A 559 -1.98 -17.82 27.09
C LYS A 559 -0.55 -17.52 26.58
N ARG A 560 -0.42 -16.78 25.47
CA ARG A 560 0.88 -16.25 25.02
C ARG A 560 1.44 -15.42 26.19
N LYS A 561 2.62 -15.78 26.71
CA LYS A 561 3.32 -14.99 27.73
C LYS A 561 3.63 -13.63 27.12
N LYS A 562 3.31 -12.53 27.82
CA LYS A 562 3.78 -11.18 27.42
C LYS A 562 5.31 -11.21 27.34
N TYR A 563 5.86 -10.71 26.24
CA TYR A 563 7.31 -10.57 26.09
C TYR A 563 7.81 -9.50 27.07
N ILE A 564 8.89 -9.79 27.78
CA ILE A 564 9.50 -8.88 28.75
C ILE A 564 10.72 -8.29 28.08
N HIS A 565 10.73 -6.97 27.92
CA HIS A 565 11.87 -6.23 27.42
C HIS A 565 12.87 -6.04 28.56
N TRP A 566 14.04 -6.65 28.43
CA TRP A 566 15.14 -6.53 29.39
C TRP A 566 16.03 -5.35 29.01
N LYS A 567 16.37 -4.50 29.98
CA LYS A 567 17.36 -3.44 29.75
C LYS A 567 18.77 -4.04 29.70
N ALA A 568 19.70 -3.34 29.05
CA ALA A 568 21.06 -3.84 28.83
C ALA A 568 21.82 -4.12 30.14
N ASP A 569 21.65 -3.27 31.15
CA ASP A 569 22.19 -3.43 32.50
C ASP A 569 21.59 -4.65 33.21
N GLU A 570 20.27 -4.84 33.13
CA GLU A 570 19.58 -6.01 33.70
C GLU A 570 20.04 -7.33 33.05
N GLU A 571 20.29 -7.33 31.73
CA GLU A 571 20.82 -8.49 31.02
C GLU A 571 22.24 -8.83 31.45
N GLU A 572 23.11 -7.83 31.54
CA GLU A 572 24.51 -8.00 31.94
C GLU A 572 24.63 -8.51 33.37
N GLU A 573 23.80 -8.00 34.28
CA GLU A 573 23.73 -8.43 35.68
C GLU A 573 23.32 -9.92 35.79
N ILE A 574 22.26 -10.36 35.08
CA ILE A 574 21.86 -11.78 35.06
C ILE A 574 22.95 -12.67 34.47
N ARG A 575 23.56 -12.23 33.36
CA ARG A 575 24.63 -13.01 32.70
C ARG A 575 25.85 -13.16 33.59
N THR A 576 26.18 -12.13 34.36
CA THR A 576 27.31 -12.15 35.29
C THR A 576 27.01 -13.05 36.48
N GLN A 577 25.87 -12.86 37.15
CA GLN A 577 25.52 -13.60 38.35
C GLN A 577 25.27 -15.09 38.09
N PHE A 578 24.59 -15.43 36.99
CA PHE A 578 24.21 -16.81 36.66
C PHE A 578 25.08 -17.42 35.56
N ARG A 579 26.27 -16.85 35.31
CA ARG A 579 27.22 -17.27 34.27
C ARG A 579 27.45 -18.77 34.23
N LYS A 580 27.70 -19.40 35.38
CA LYS A 580 27.96 -20.86 35.48
C LYS A 580 26.80 -21.71 34.96
N TYR A 581 25.55 -21.26 35.11
CA TYR A 581 24.38 -21.97 34.59
C TYR A 581 24.24 -21.79 33.07
N ILE A 582 24.53 -20.58 32.58
CA ILE A 582 24.45 -20.22 31.15
C ILE A 582 25.56 -20.93 30.35
N LEU A 583 26.77 -21.04 30.93
CA LEU A 583 27.89 -21.78 30.34
C LEU A 583 27.78 -23.30 30.46
N GLY A 584 26.81 -23.80 31.25
CA GLY A 584 26.65 -25.23 31.50
C GLY A 584 27.68 -25.85 32.44
N GLU A 585 28.43 -25.02 33.16
CA GLU A 585 29.48 -25.40 34.13
C GLU A 585 28.91 -25.75 35.52
N ALA A 586 27.63 -25.45 35.76
CA ALA A 586 26.95 -25.78 37.01
C ALA A 586 26.45 -27.24 37.03
N GLU A 587 26.56 -27.92 38.17
CA GLU A 587 26.05 -29.29 38.39
C GLU A 587 24.55 -29.43 38.07
N LYS A 588 23.77 -28.36 38.31
CA LYS A 588 22.33 -28.31 38.00
C LYS A 588 22.09 -27.56 36.71
N LYS A 589 21.16 -28.06 35.89
CA LYS A 589 20.80 -27.47 34.59
C LYS A 589 20.35 -26.01 34.67
N LEU A 590 19.68 -25.61 35.76
CA LEU A 590 19.19 -24.27 36.05
C LEU A 590 19.28 -24.00 37.57
N PRO A 591 19.35 -22.72 37.99
CA PRO A 591 19.38 -22.38 39.40
C PRO A 591 18.07 -22.76 40.10
N SER A 592 18.18 -23.10 41.39
CA SER A 592 17.02 -23.41 42.21
C SER A 592 16.18 -22.17 42.47
N ARG A 593 14.88 -22.34 42.76
CA ARG A 593 14.00 -21.21 43.13
C ARG A 593 14.59 -20.41 44.30
N LYS A 594 15.05 -21.10 45.34
CA LYS A 594 15.71 -20.49 46.51
C LYS A 594 16.95 -19.68 46.11
N ALA A 595 17.78 -20.19 45.18
CA ALA A 595 18.99 -19.48 44.76
C ALA A 595 18.66 -18.16 44.01
N ILE A 596 17.59 -18.13 43.22
CA ILE A 596 17.17 -16.92 42.52
C ILE A 596 16.51 -15.95 43.50
N GLU A 597 15.60 -16.42 44.34
CA GLU A 597 14.93 -15.58 45.35
C GLU A 597 15.94 -14.97 46.34
N SER A 598 16.94 -15.74 46.79
CA SER A 598 18.00 -15.22 47.66
C SER A 598 18.84 -14.13 47.00
N TYR A 599 19.05 -14.20 45.69
CA TYR A 599 19.77 -13.15 44.95
C TYR A 599 18.92 -11.90 44.75
N LEU A 600 17.63 -12.07 44.41
CA LEU A 600 16.70 -10.94 44.25
C LEU A 600 16.44 -10.17 45.55
N LEU A 601 16.77 -10.75 46.71
CA LEU A 601 16.68 -10.11 48.03
C LEU A 601 17.96 -9.36 48.44
N GLN A 602 19.03 -9.37 47.62
CA GLN A 602 20.25 -8.62 47.91
C GLN A 602 20.05 -7.13 47.63
N GLU A 603 20.51 -6.25 48.53
CA GLU A 603 20.40 -4.80 48.38
C GLU A 603 21.09 -4.26 47.11
N SER A 604 22.04 -5.02 46.55
CA SER A 604 22.76 -4.67 45.32
C SER A 604 22.05 -5.08 44.02
N CYS A 605 20.93 -5.80 44.08
CA CYS A 605 20.26 -6.34 42.89
C CYS A 605 19.30 -5.31 42.28
N ASN A 606 19.51 -4.92 41.02
CA ASN A 606 18.63 -3.95 40.32
C ASN A 606 17.42 -4.62 39.63
N ILE A 607 17.32 -5.95 39.68
CA ILE A 607 16.31 -6.73 38.96
C ILE A 607 14.97 -6.75 39.71
N LYS A 608 13.93 -6.16 39.11
CA LYS A 608 12.57 -6.08 39.70
C LYS A 608 11.59 -7.17 39.24
N TYR A 609 12.09 -8.22 38.57
CA TYR A 609 11.24 -9.30 38.05
C TYR A 609 11.10 -10.47 39.04
N ASP A 610 10.03 -11.26 38.89
CA ASP A 610 9.84 -12.47 39.70
C ASP A 610 10.89 -13.55 39.39
N TRP A 611 11.09 -14.48 40.34
CA TRP A 611 12.10 -15.53 40.21
C TRP A 611 11.91 -16.40 38.96
N TRP A 612 10.66 -16.55 38.50
CA TRP A 612 10.33 -17.38 37.34
C TRP A 612 10.70 -16.71 36.02
N THR A 613 10.52 -15.39 35.94
CA THR A 613 10.94 -14.55 34.83
C THR A 613 12.46 -14.59 34.69
N VAL A 614 13.18 -14.38 35.80
CA VAL A 614 14.64 -14.48 35.85
C VAL A 614 15.11 -15.89 35.45
N ARG A 615 14.45 -16.94 35.96
CA ARG A 615 14.76 -18.33 35.57
C ARG A 615 14.55 -18.59 34.08
N THR A 616 13.49 -18.02 33.50
CA THR A 616 13.20 -18.15 32.08
C THR A 616 14.26 -17.43 31.24
N LYS A 617 14.72 -16.26 31.67
CA LYS A 617 15.82 -15.52 31.03
C LYS A 617 17.12 -16.33 31.02
N ILE A 618 17.52 -16.90 32.17
CA ILE A 618 18.70 -17.77 32.28
C ILE A 618 18.60 -18.98 31.35
N GLN A 619 17.40 -19.60 31.27
CA GLN A 619 17.16 -20.71 30.35
C GLN A 619 17.30 -20.31 28.88
N ASN A 620 16.74 -19.16 28.50
CA ASN A 620 16.82 -18.66 27.13
C ASN A 620 18.26 -18.32 26.73
N ASP A 621 19.02 -17.67 27.62
CA ASP A 621 20.42 -17.32 27.37
C ASP A 621 21.30 -18.57 27.24
N LYS A 622 21.03 -19.61 28.04
CA LYS A 622 21.66 -20.93 27.89
C LYS A 622 21.36 -21.58 26.54
N VAL A 623 20.09 -21.67 26.15
CA VAL A 623 19.68 -22.28 24.85
C VAL A 623 20.29 -21.49 23.68
N LYS A 624 20.33 -20.15 23.79
CA LYS A 624 20.97 -19.28 22.81
C LYS A 624 22.46 -19.61 22.67
N ARG A 625 23.16 -19.83 23.79
CA ARG A 625 24.58 -20.23 23.78
C ARG A 625 24.80 -21.62 23.18
N GLU A 626 24.00 -22.62 23.55
CA GLU A 626 24.09 -23.99 23.03
C GLU A 626 23.94 -24.00 21.49
N ARG A 627 22.99 -23.23 20.96
CA ARG A 627 22.81 -23.05 19.50
C ARG A 627 24.03 -22.40 18.84
N LEU A 628 24.63 -21.39 19.46
CA LEU A 628 25.85 -20.76 18.95
C LEU A 628 27.05 -21.72 18.93
N VAL A 629 27.17 -22.61 19.91
CA VAL A 629 28.22 -23.65 19.92
C VAL A 629 27.99 -24.66 18.80
N GLN A 630 26.74 -25.11 18.60
CA GLN A 630 26.38 -26.05 17.52
C GLN A 630 26.64 -25.46 16.13
N LEU A 631 26.28 -24.19 15.90
CA LEU A 631 26.53 -23.51 14.63
C LEU A 631 28.03 -23.33 14.35
N ARG A 632 28.83 -22.99 15.36
CA ARG A 632 30.29 -22.92 15.21
C ARG A 632 30.93 -24.28 14.93
N ALA A 633 30.42 -25.35 15.54
CA ALA A 633 30.89 -26.71 15.28
C ALA A 633 30.53 -27.22 13.87
N LEU A 634 29.40 -26.77 13.30
CA LEU A 634 29.01 -27.08 11.93
C LEU A 634 29.87 -26.32 10.91
N ASN A 635 30.22 -25.07 11.19
CA ASN A 635 31.08 -24.24 10.32
C ASN A 635 32.58 -24.60 10.36
N MET A 636 33.04 -25.41 11.32
CA MET A 636 34.42 -25.94 11.34
C MET A 636 34.55 -27.32 10.66
N ASN A 637 33.43 -27.95 10.30
CA ASN A 637 33.39 -29.25 9.63
C ASN A 637 32.97 -29.14 8.14
N MET A 638 32.79 -27.93 7.64
CA MET A 638 32.75 -27.58 6.21
C MET A 638 34.06 -26.87 5.87
#